data_AF-A0A814TCZ7-F1
#
_entry.id   AF-A0A814TCZ7-F1
#
_cell.length_a   1.000
_cell.length_b   1.000
_cell.length_c   1.000
_cell.angle_alpha   90.00
_cell.angle_beta   90.00
_cell.angle_gamma   90.00
#
_symmetry.space_group_name_H-M   'P 1'
#
loop_
_entity.id
_entity.type
_entity.pdbx_description
1 polymer ?
#
loop_
_entity_poly.entity_id
_entity_poly.type
_entity_poly.pdbx_seq_one_letter_code
_entity_poly.pdbx_strand_id
1 'polypeptide(L)'
;MRLEIFCLIWLDTNANATEIRDTEQRLRSIINHLKKFKDVEQCQKYIEERSQKDRLVMIVSGQLGREIVPVIHQLRQVISIYVYCFDKKRNEKWACKFAKVKAVVVELDELISRIKAEHKIQKMVEEPLSINIFTTSAGAGKSTTGLNGQFVFSQLLIDCLLRLKYTEEDKKELIRICKQQYEGNSDELSNLLEFLQDYSPNNVLWWYTRESFFYKTLNVALRTQDIHLIFLFRAYISDIHHQLKGHQAKNSLRVYRSQRISSDELSTLQQCCGQFISVNSFFSTSTDYQHALSFLNVPDGTNNLEPVLFEIDANPKVVTTKPFAEISAYSEFSDESEVLFMLGSIFRLKSVNHNSNDQVWVIKMTVCSENEHELKHVLTDMKKQLGSGETNLHKFGKLLWEMGKPDLAEKYFIRMIGQLPPNDLLLADLYQDLGKLASYAGDLDKSMEWRQKAIALKNPNALVGTVTIDQHTDYIHVFYEGQPIAGSPFKFHVDQVQTDYVTAYGSGLSHGVCNESCDFRIVTKDAGSGGLSVTVEGSSKAEIQCEDNKDGTCDVTYWPTAPGEYTIAVKFAGKHIVGSPFTAKITGSTLSSENRKRSQVMGGNQSEISLRVTEIDIHDLNATKRSPSGIEDICLLKKLANGSLGISFIPKEIGEHLVNVYRDGKNIENSPFRIHVDSSEIGDASKVKVSGRGLKEGYANQFNDFTVVTRDAGYGGLSLSIEGPSKADIECHDNEDGSCLVTYRPTEPGIYILNVKFADKHVSGSPFTVNVGGHGSSRLRESIIRERRAADITHIGSQCELSLKIPGTSSFDMSAYVTSPIGRLENCEIVELDDCNYSIKFIPKEMGVHTVSVKHKDMHIPGSPFEFTVGPILDGGAHKVRASGNGLIRGEVHVTNEFNIYTREAGAGGLAIAVEGPAKAEIDFFDRKDGSCGVAYVCPEPGDYQISIKFNDEHIPESPFNVSIVPPFGDAKKLTIHSLKTKGLDVNRQYTFTVNVSGARGYVDARIIALSGVEESCTVQDMGDDHYAIRFVPKENGIHWIYVRFNGRDIPDSPFRIVVGQANADPGRVFASGSGLYQGETGQSCEFLIDTTNAGAGALAVTVDGPSKVQLDRYRVTFTPTARGDYLISIKFAGINIAGSPFKCTVGGKISITKSEDKNKISSSFR
;
A
#
# COMPACT_ATOMS: atom_id res chain seq x y z
N MET A 1 -2.58 -15.70 22.46
CA MET A 1 -3.35 -16.39 21.41
C MET A 1 -4.65 -16.84 22.04
N ARG A 2 -5.80 -16.28 21.65
CA ARG A 2 -7.11 -16.77 22.12
C ARG A 2 -7.64 -17.69 21.04
N LEU A 3 -7.71 -18.98 21.35
CA LEU A 3 -8.17 -20.01 20.41
C LEU A 3 -9.71 -20.14 20.40
N GLU A 4 -10.39 -19.60 21.41
CA GLU A 4 -11.85 -19.59 21.50
C GLU A 4 -12.43 -18.18 21.29
N ILE A 5 -13.47 -18.11 20.45
CA ILE A 5 -14.23 -16.89 20.13
C ILE A 5 -15.25 -16.58 21.25
N PHE A 6 -15.70 -17.61 21.95
CA PHE A 6 -16.69 -17.51 23.03
C PHE A 6 -16.02 -17.20 24.37
N CYS A 7 -16.64 -16.33 25.15
CA CYS A 7 -16.23 -16.01 26.51
C CYS A 7 -17.46 -15.93 27.40
N LEU A 8 -17.40 -16.62 28.53
CA LEU A 8 -18.41 -16.56 29.57
C LEU A 8 -18.05 -15.46 30.57
N ILE A 9 -19.00 -14.60 30.88
CA ILE A 9 -18.85 -13.53 31.87
C ILE A 9 -19.84 -13.80 32.99
N TRP A 10 -19.37 -13.87 34.23
CA TRP A 10 -20.21 -14.00 35.41
C TRP A 10 -20.08 -12.77 36.29
N LEU A 11 -21.15 -11.97 36.38
CA LEU A 11 -21.24 -10.79 37.24
C LEU A 11 -22.15 -11.08 38.44
N ASP A 12 -21.55 -11.24 39.61
CA ASP A 12 -22.25 -11.53 40.87
C ASP A 12 -21.45 -11.01 42.07
N THR A 13 -22.13 -10.41 43.05
CA THR A 13 -21.52 -9.92 44.29
C THR A 13 -20.97 -11.07 45.15
N ASN A 14 -21.54 -12.29 45.03
CA ASN A 14 -21.20 -13.46 45.84
C ASN A 14 -20.28 -14.47 45.14
N ALA A 15 -19.58 -14.09 44.06
CA ALA A 15 -18.83 -14.96 43.14
C ALA A 15 -17.68 -15.86 43.71
N ASN A 16 -17.49 -15.93 45.04
CA ASN A 16 -16.40 -16.67 45.71
C ASN A 16 -16.87 -17.75 46.73
N ALA A 17 -18.17 -18.08 46.83
CA ALA A 17 -18.64 -19.17 47.71
C ALA A 17 -18.17 -20.56 47.22
N THR A 18 -17.94 -21.51 48.13
CA THR A 18 -17.42 -22.87 47.83
C THR A 18 -18.29 -23.68 46.86
N GLU A 19 -19.61 -23.44 46.82
CA GLU A 19 -20.57 -24.02 45.86
C GLU A 19 -20.34 -23.55 44.40
N ILE A 20 -19.57 -22.48 44.20
CA ILE A 20 -19.31 -21.87 42.88
C ILE A 20 -18.17 -22.60 42.15
N ARG A 21 -17.33 -23.39 42.83
CA ARG A 21 -16.20 -24.09 42.17
C ARG A 21 -16.66 -25.23 41.26
N ASP A 22 -17.60 -26.05 41.73
CA ASP A 22 -18.22 -27.11 40.91
C ASP A 22 -19.00 -26.49 39.74
N THR A 23 -19.74 -25.41 40.03
CA THR A 23 -20.44 -24.63 38.99
C THR A 23 -19.50 -24.07 37.93
N GLU A 24 -18.35 -23.53 38.36
CA GLU A 24 -17.32 -23.00 37.47
C GLU A 24 -16.73 -24.10 36.58
N GLN A 25 -16.45 -25.29 37.13
CA GLN A 25 -16.00 -26.44 36.33
C GLN A 25 -17.05 -26.85 35.29
N ARG A 26 -18.32 -26.98 35.70
CA ARG A 26 -19.42 -27.34 34.80
C ARG A 26 -19.69 -26.28 33.71
N LEU A 27 -19.42 -25.01 33.97
CA LEU A 27 -19.52 -23.94 32.96
C LEU A 27 -18.29 -23.93 32.03
N ARG A 28 -17.10 -24.17 32.57
CA ARG A 28 -15.85 -24.25 31.80
C ARG A 28 -15.79 -25.46 30.86
N SER A 29 -16.52 -26.53 31.16
CA SER A 29 -16.69 -27.65 30.23
C SER A 29 -17.50 -27.26 28.98
N ILE A 30 -18.36 -26.24 29.07
CA ILE A 30 -19.12 -25.68 27.94
C ILE A 30 -18.32 -24.58 27.23
N ILE A 31 -17.90 -23.54 27.97
CA ILE A 31 -17.08 -22.42 27.45
C ILE A 31 -15.89 -22.27 28.38
N ASN A 32 -14.71 -22.65 27.90
CA ASN A 32 -13.51 -22.75 28.73
C ASN A 32 -13.07 -21.38 29.27
N HIS A 33 -13.21 -20.31 28.48
CA HIS A 33 -12.85 -18.98 28.92
C HIS A 33 -13.97 -18.30 29.76
N LEU A 34 -13.90 -18.47 31.08
CA LEU A 34 -14.77 -17.78 32.06
C LEU A 34 -14.04 -16.61 32.76
N LYS A 35 -14.70 -15.45 32.82
CA LYS A 35 -14.28 -14.27 33.60
C LYS A 35 -15.35 -13.88 34.62
N LYS A 36 -14.91 -13.55 35.83
CA LYS A 36 -15.78 -13.21 36.95
C LYS A 36 -15.59 -11.75 37.34
N PHE A 37 -16.68 -11.06 37.60
CA PHE A 37 -16.71 -9.68 38.06
C PHE A 37 -17.62 -9.55 39.28
N LYS A 38 -17.26 -8.67 40.20
CA LYS A 38 -18.10 -8.28 41.33
C LYS A 38 -18.70 -6.89 41.17
N ASP A 39 -18.09 -6.09 40.29
CA ASP A 39 -18.37 -4.69 40.08
C ASP A 39 -18.88 -4.46 38.66
N VAL A 40 -19.93 -3.65 38.53
CA VAL A 40 -20.62 -3.36 37.27
C VAL A 40 -19.73 -2.56 36.33
N GLU A 41 -19.01 -1.56 36.84
CA GLU A 41 -18.17 -0.67 36.03
C GLU A 41 -16.99 -1.42 35.42
N GLN A 42 -16.32 -2.26 36.21
CA GLN A 42 -15.24 -3.12 35.71
C GLN A 42 -15.73 -4.12 34.66
N CYS A 43 -16.90 -4.71 34.89
CA CYS A 43 -17.51 -5.64 33.94
C CYS A 43 -17.89 -4.93 32.63
N GLN A 44 -18.49 -3.74 32.71
CA GLN A 44 -18.87 -2.94 31.56
C GLN A 44 -17.63 -2.54 30.74
N LYS A 45 -16.61 -1.96 31.39
CA LYS A 45 -15.36 -1.59 30.73
C LYS A 45 -14.71 -2.79 30.03
N TYR A 46 -14.69 -3.96 30.68
CA TYR A 46 -14.19 -5.17 30.07
C TYR A 46 -14.97 -5.58 28.82
N ILE A 47 -16.29 -5.41 28.78
CA ILE A 47 -17.13 -5.73 27.62
C ILE A 47 -16.93 -4.72 26.49
N GLU A 48 -16.79 -3.44 26.80
CA GLU A 48 -16.60 -2.35 25.83
C GLU A 48 -15.22 -2.36 25.17
N GLU A 49 -14.17 -2.78 25.88
CA GLU A 49 -12.81 -2.92 25.33
C GLU A 49 -12.64 -4.14 24.41
N ARG A 50 -13.65 -5.02 24.30
CA ARG A 50 -13.57 -6.26 23.50
C ARG A 50 -13.89 -6.00 22.04
N SER A 51 -13.30 -6.83 21.18
CA SER A 51 -13.56 -6.81 19.75
C SER A 51 -15.02 -7.13 19.46
N GLN A 52 -15.61 -6.48 18.44
CA GLN A 52 -16.95 -6.83 17.93
C GLN A 52 -17.04 -8.26 17.36
N LYS A 53 -15.89 -8.93 17.15
CA LYS A 53 -15.80 -10.34 16.74
C LYS A 53 -15.88 -11.32 17.92
N ASP A 54 -15.68 -10.86 19.15
CA ASP A 54 -15.82 -11.70 20.34
C ASP A 54 -17.31 -12.05 20.57
N ARG A 55 -17.56 -13.21 21.18
CA ARG A 55 -18.90 -13.72 21.46
C ARG A 55 -19.07 -13.91 22.97
N LEU A 56 -19.70 -12.92 23.61
CA LEU A 56 -19.83 -12.83 25.06
C LEU A 56 -21.18 -13.38 25.54
N VAL A 57 -21.14 -14.48 26.29
CA VAL A 57 -22.28 -15.01 27.03
C VAL A 57 -22.19 -14.47 28.45
N MET A 58 -23.23 -13.78 28.92
CA MET A 58 -23.23 -13.16 30.24
C MET A 58 -24.21 -13.85 31.18
N ILE A 59 -23.75 -14.17 32.38
CA ILE A 59 -24.53 -14.58 33.54
C ILE A 59 -24.50 -13.41 34.52
N VAL A 60 -25.67 -12.93 34.94
CA VAL A 60 -25.78 -11.77 35.84
C VAL A 60 -26.83 -12.00 36.93
N SER A 61 -26.56 -11.52 38.14
CA SER A 61 -27.55 -11.54 39.20
C SER A 61 -28.71 -10.56 38.93
N GLY A 62 -29.88 -10.81 39.50
CA GLY A 62 -31.08 -10.01 39.24
C GLY A 62 -30.95 -8.51 39.57
N GLN A 63 -30.18 -8.15 40.61
CA GLN A 63 -29.93 -6.75 40.98
C GLN A 63 -28.99 -6.08 39.99
N LEU A 64 -27.79 -6.65 39.80
CA LEU A 64 -26.76 -6.09 38.91
C LEU A 64 -27.22 -6.08 37.44
N GLY A 65 -28.07 -7.03 37.06
CA GLY A 65 -28.66 -7.10 35.72
C GLY A 65 -29.49 -5.87 35.36
N ARG A 66 -30.21 -5.27 36.32
CA ARG A 66 -30.99 -4.05 36.07
C ARG A 66 -30.11 -2.84 35.77
N GLU A 67 -28.89 -2.83 36.28
CA GLU A 67 -27.94 -1.74 36.12
C GLU A 67 -27.18 -1.88 34.81
N ILE A 68 -26.64 -3.07 34.52
CA ILE A 68 -25.72 -3.26 33.39
C ILE A 68 -26.42 -3.57 32.05
N VAL A 69 -27.51 -4.35 32.05
CA VAL A 69 -28.17 -4.80 30.81
C VAL A 69 -28.65 -3.64 29.93
N PRO A 70 -29.26 -2.55 30.45
CA PRO A 70 -29.67 -1.41 29.64
C PRO A 70 -28.51 -0.73 28.89
N VAL A 71 -27.28 -0.87 29.37
CA VAL A 71 -26.10 -0.23 28.77
C VAL A 71 -25.46 -1.13 27.71
N ILE A 72 -25.35 -2.43 27.99
CA ILE A 72 -24.58 -3.35 27.14
C ILE A 72 -25.43 -4.11 26.10
N HIS A 73 -26.76 -4.15 26.22
CA HIS A 73 -27.57 -5.03 25.37
C HIS A 73 -27.48 -4.72 23.87
N GLN A 74 -27.16 -3.47 23.50
CA GLN A 74 -26.99 -3.08 22.10
C GLN A 74 -25.63 -3.49 21.52
N LEU A 75 -24.65 -3.83 22.35
CA LEU A 75 -23.30 -4.17 21.91
C LEU A 75 -23.28 -5.49 21.13
N ARG A 76 -22.73 -5.48 19.91
CA ARG A 76 -22.72 -6.63 18.99
C ARG A 76 -22.02 -7.86 19.57
N GLN A 77 -20.96 -7.66 20.35
CA GLN A 77 -20.19 -8.72 20.98
C GLN A 77 -20.96 -9.44 22.09
N VAL A 78 -22.02 -8.84 22.66
CA VAL A 78 -22.90 -9.50 23.63
C VAL A 78 -23.99 -10.24 22.86
N ILE A 79 -24.00 -11.56 23.01
CA ILE A 79 -24.87 -12.48 22.25
C ILE A 79 -26.05 -12.98 23.06
N SER A 80 -25.81 -13.36 24.32
CA SER A 80 -26.82 -13.93 25.21
C SER A 80 -26.57 -13.49 26.64
N ILE A 81 -27.65 -13.11 27.33
CA ILE A 81 -27.65 -12.72 28.74
C ILE A 81 -28.61 -13.64 29.49
N TYR A 82 -28.13 -14.24 30.57
CA TYR A 82 -28.89 -15.07 31.49
C TYR A 82 -28.94 -14.39 32.86
N VAL A 83 -30.14 -14.18 33.37
CA VAL A 83 -30.34 -13.60 34.70
C VAL A 83 -30.51 -14.74 35.69
N TYR A 84 -29.50 -14.98 36.53
CA TYR A 84 -29.53 -16.02 37.56
C TYR A 84 -29.94 -15.41 38.91
N CYS A 85 -31.13 -15.74 39.41
CA CYS A 85 -31.67 -15.13 40.62
C CYS A 85 -32.80 -15.94 41.28
N PHE A 86 -32.99 -15.78 42.60
CA PHE A 86 -34.07 -16.44 43.34
C PHE A 86 -35.48 -15.89 43.02
N ASP A 87 -35.61 -14.57 42.81
CA ASP A 87 -36.91 -13.92 42.55
C ASP A 87 -37.18 -13.79 41.05
N LYS A 88 -37.60 -14.90 40.43
CA LYS A 88 -37.86 -15.01 38.99
C LYS A 88 -38.91 -14.00 38.51
N LYS A 89 -40.09 -13.97 39.14
CA LYS A 89 -41.23 -13.12 38.72
C LYS A 89 -40.90 -11.63 38.70
N ARG A 90 -40.10 -11.14 39.65
CA ARG A 90 -39.71 -9.73 39.70
C ARG A 90 -38.73 -9.37 38.58
N ASN A 91 -37.83 -10.28 38.22
CA ASN A 91 -36.80 -10.02 37.23
C ASN A 91 -37.26 -10.23 35.79
N GLU A 92 -38.23 -11.13 35.56
CA GLU A 92 -38.86 -11.30 34.25
C GLU A 92 -39.50 -10.02 33.72
N LYS A 93 -40.11 -9.20 34.60
CA LYS A 93 -40.80 -7.95 34.23
C LYS A 93 -39.90 -6.92 33.52
N TRP A 94 -38.61 -6.89 33.84
CA TRP A 94 -37.66 -5.98 33.20
C TRP A 94 -36.84 -6.70 32.13
N ALA A 95 -36.49 -7.97 32.36
CA ALA A 95 -35.71 -8.78 31.44
C ALA A 95 -36.39 -8.94 30.07
N CYS A 96 -37.72 -9.09 30.04
CA CYS A 96 -38.49 -9.26 28.81
C CYS A 96 -38.42 -8.06 27.84
N LYS A 97 -37.94 -6.90 28.31
CA LYS A 97 -37.75 -5.70 27.49
C LYS A 97 -36.52 -5.77 26.58
N PHE A 98 -35.63 -6.74 26.81
CA PHE A 98 -34.33 -6.83 26.15
C PHE A 98 -34.20 -8.16 25.40
N ALA A 99 -34.18 -8.11 24.07
CA ALA A 99 -34.18 -9.30 23.20
C ALA A 99 -32.98 -10.26 23.44
N LYS A 100 -31.85 -9.73 23.94
CA LYS A 100 -30.66 -10.55 24.24
C LYS A 100 -30.72 -11.25 25.60
N VAL A 101 -31.70 -10.95 26.44
CA VAL A 101 -31.93 -11.68 27.68
C VAL A 101 -32.72 -12.95 27.36
N LYS A 102 -32.03 -14.09 27.37
CA LYS A 102 -32.57 -15.37 26.91
C LYS A 102 -33.43 -16.05 27.96
N ALA A 103 -33.09 -15.90 29.24
CA ALA A 103 -33.85 -16.49 30.33
C ALA A 103 -33.58 -15.82 31.68
N VAL A 104 -34.59 -15.87 32.56
CA VAL A 104 -34.45 -15.66 34.01
C VAL A 104 -34.54 -17.03 34.67
N VAL A 105 -33.46 -17.44 35.32
CA VAL A 105 -33.25 -18.81 35.79
C VAL A 105 -33.02 -18.83 37.30
N VAL A 106 -33.58 -19.83 37.96
CA VAL A 106 -33.46 -20.05 39.42
C VAL A 106 -32.55 -21.24 39.71
N GLU A 107 -32.66 -22.31 38.91
CA GLU A 107 -31.91 -23.54 39.11
C GLU A 107 -30.66 -23.60 38.24
N LEU A 108 -29.55 -24.06 38.83
CA LEU A 108 -28.27 -24.12 38.13
C LEU A 108 -28.28 -25.10 36.95
N ASP A 109 -28.93 -26.26 37.10
CA ASP A 109 -29.00 -27.26 36.03
C ASP A 109 -29.77 -26.75 34.82
N GLU A 110 -30.83 -25.97 35.05
CA GLU A 110 -31.55 -25.26 33.98
C GLU A 110 -30.64 -24.24 33.28
N LEU A 111 -29.84 -23.47 34.04
CA LEU A 111 -28.92 -22.47 33.48
C LEU A 111 -27.87 -23.12 32.58
N ILE A 112 -27.21 -24.16 33.08
CA ILE A 112 -26.19 -24.91 32.36
C ILE A 112 -26.78 -25.55 31.11
N SER A 113 -27.95 -26.17 31.20
CA SER A 113 -28.64 -26.78 30.05
C SER A 113 -28.96 -25.76 28.97
N ARG A 114 -29.49 -24.58 29.34
CA ARG A 114 -29.80 -23.50 28.41
C ARG A 114 -28.55 -22.90 27.76
N ILE A 115 -27.48 -22.68 28.53
CA ILE A 115 -26.20 -22.19 27.99
C ILE A 115 -25.60 -23.23 27.04
N LYS A 116 -25.63 -24.53 27.40
CA LYS A 116 -25.11 -25.62 26.54
C LYS A 116 -25.88 -25.70 25.23
N ALA A 117 -27.21 -25.62 25.26
CA ALA A 117 -28.06 -25.60 24.07
C ALA A 117 -27.77 -24.39 23.18
N GLU A 118 -27.79 -23.17 23.73
CA GLU A 118 -27.53 -21.94 22.97
C GLU A 118 -26.10 -21.91 22.42
N HIS A 119 -25.11 -22.34 23.21
CA HIS A 119 -23.72 -22.41 22.76
C HIS A 119 -23.56 -23.39 21.60
N LYS A 120 -24.24 -24.55 21.64
CA LYS A 120 -24.25 -25.51 20.51
C LYS A 120 -24.79 -24.85 19.23
N ILE A 121 -25.87 -24.08 19.33
CA ILE A 121 -26.47 -23.35 18.21
C ILE A 121 -25.49 -22.31 17.68
N GLN A 122 -24.98 -21.45 18.55
CA GLN A 122 -24.09 -20.37 18.15
C GLN A 122 -22.75 -20.90 17.61
N LYS A 123 -22.29 -22.05 18.09
CA LYS A 123 -21.13 -22.75 17.51
C LYS A 123 -21.44 -23.22 16.08
N MET A 124 -22.64 -23.74 15.81
CA MET A 124 -23.04 -24.08 14.44
C MET A 124 -23.14 -22.84 13.52
N VAL A 125 -23.48 -21.67 14.06
CA VAL A 125 -23.57 -20.40 13.33
C VAL A 125 -22.21 -19.75 13.06
N GLU A 126 -21.35 -19.71 14.08
CA GLU A 126 -20.09 -18.95 14.06
C GLU A 126 -18.88 -19.80 13.61
N GLU A 127 -19.08 -21.09 13.36
CA GLU A 127 -18.06 -21.99 12.84
C GLU A 127 -18.38 -22.43 11.40
N PRO A 128 -18.05 -21.59 10.39
CA PRO A 128 -18.24 -21.96 9.00
C PRO A 128 -17.30 -23.11 8.61
N LEU A 129 -17.74 -23.92 7.65
CA LEU A 129 -16.90 -24.95 7.04
C LEU A 129 -15.75 -24.27 6.28
N SER A 130 -14.51 -24.68 6.53
CA SER A 130 -13.35 -24.17 5.78
C SER A 130 -13.35 -24.79 4.38
N ILE A 131 -14.02 -24.12 3.45
CA ILE A 131 -14.22 -24.57 2.07
C ILE A 131 -13.42 -23.69 1.12
N ASN A 132 -12.59 -24.31 0.27
CA ASN A 132 -11.96 -23.66 -0.87
C ASN A 132 -12.59 -24.16 -2.17
N ILE A 133 -12.86 -23.26 -3.12
CA ILE A 133 -13.46 -23.59 -4.42
C ILE A 133 -12.40 -23.43 -5.51
N PHE A 134 -12.31 -24.42 -6.40
CA PHE A 134 -11.48 -24.39 -7.59
C PHE A 134 -12.37 -24.27 -8.84
N THR A 135 -12.19 -23.19 -9.58
CA THR A 135 -12.99 -22.82 -10.76
C THR A 135 -12.24 -23.12 -12.06
N THR A 136 -12.90 -23.83 -12.98
CA THR A 136 -12.32 -24.28 -14.27
C THR A 136 -12.69 -23.41 -15.48
N SER A 137 -13.54 -22.40 -15.29
CA SER A 137 -14.01 -21.51 -16.37
C SER A 137 -12.88 -20.66 -16.96
N ALA A 138 -12.85 -20.54 -18.30
CA ALA A 138 -11.79 -19.93 -19.11
C ALA A 138 -11.46 -18.43 -18.84
N GLY A 139 -12.19 -17.77 -17.92
CA GLY A 139 -11.93 -16.39 -17.47
C GLY A 139 -11.38 -16.27 -16.04
N ALA A 140 -11.28 -17.37 -15.28
CA ALA A 140 -10.66 -17.37 -13.95
C ALA A 140 -9.15 -17.59 -14.11
N GLY A 141 -8.37 -16.52 -13.92
CA GLY A 141 -6.93 -16.54 -14.16
C GLY A 141 -6.21 -17.71 -13.50
N LYS A 142 -5.20 -18.25 -14.19
CA LYS A 142 -4.18 -19.18 -13.65
C LYS A 142 -3.26 -18.50 -12.62
N SER A 143 -3.79 -17.58 -11.83
CA SER A 143 -3.04 -16.83 -10.82
C SER A 143 -2.86 -17.70 -9.57
N THR A 144 -1.62 -17.74 -9.06
CA THR A 144 -1.26 -18.38 -7.79
C THR A 144 -1.80 -17.60 -6.57
N THR A 145 -2.37 -16.40 -6.75
CA THR A 145 -2.83 -15.54 -5.65
C THR A 145 -4.35 -15.44 -5.50
N GLY A 146 -5.13 -16.07 -6.39
CA GLY A 146 -6.61 -16.08 -6.35
C GLY A 146 -7.24 -17.28 -5.62
N LEU A 147 -8.57 -17.48 -5.76
CA LEU A 147 -9.33 -18.60 -5.19
C LEU A 147 -8.71 -19.98 -5.52
N ASN A 148 -8.28 -20.15 -6.77
CA ASN A 148 -7.59 -21.37 -7.22
C ASN A 148 -6.21 -21.55 -6.54
N GLY A 149 -5.51 -20.45 -6.23
CA GLY A 149 -4.26 -20.45 -5.48
C GLY A 149 -4.46 -20.91 -4.03
N GLN A 150 -5.50 -20.41 -3.36
CA GLN A 150 -5.85 -20.86 -1.99
C GLN A 150 -6.21 -22.35 -1.95
N PHE A 151 -7.00 -22.82 -2.91
CA PHE A 151 -7.32 -24.25 -3.06
C PHE A 151 -6.03 -25.07 -3.17
N VAL A 152 -5.17 -24.72 -4.12
CA VAL A 152 -3.92 -25.42 -4.41
C VAL A 152 -2.96 -25.41 -3.22
N PHE A 153 -2.67 -24.24 -2.65
CA PHE A 153 -1.69 -24.13 -1.57
C PHE A 153 -2.17 -24.85 -0.31
N SER A 154 -3.49 -24.88 -0.06
CA SER A 154 -4.05 -25.69 1.03
C SER A 154 -3.81 -27.18 0.79
N GLN A 155 -3.99 -27.67 -0.44
CA GLN A 155 -3.69 -29.06 -0.80
C GLN A 155 -2.21 -29.40 -0.58
N LEU A 156 -1.29 -28.51 -0.99
CA LEU A 156 0.16 -28.68 -0.82
C LEU A 156 0.58 -28.61 0.65
N LEU A 157 -0.03 -27.71 1.43
CA LEU A 157 0.23 -27.58 2.87
C LEU A 157 -0.08 -28.89 3.59
N ILE A 158 -1.24 -29.48 3.30
CA ILE A 158 -1.68 -30.74 3.90
C ILE A 158 -0.73 -31.90 3.53
N ASP A 159 -0.38 -32.01 2.24
CA ASP A 159 0.57 -33.02 1.76
C ASP A 159 1.96 -32.85 2.38
N CYS A 160 2.41 -31.61 2.53
CA CYS A 160 3.67 -31.27 3.19
C CYS A 160 3.66 -31.69 4.67
N LEU A 161 2.59 -31.38 5.40
CA LEU A 161 2.42 -31.70 6.82
C LEU A 161 2.40 -33.21 7.07
N LEU A 162 1.72 -33.99 6.23
CA LEU A 162 1.65 -35.45 6.34
C LEU A 162 3.00 -36.14 6.15
N ARG A 163 3.92 -35.52 5.40
CA ARG A 163 5.28 -36.04 5.12
C ARG A 163 6.38 -35.45 6.00
N LEU A 164 6.03 -34.51 6.88
CA LEU A 164 6.98 -33.80 7.72
C LEU A 164 7.23 -34.57 9.02
N LYS A 165 8.50 -34.81 9.36
CA LYS A 165 8.86 -35.53 10.59
C LYS A 165 8.39 -34.80 11.84
N TYR A 166 8.01 -35.58 12.84
CA TYR A 166 7.62 -35.12 14.17
C TYR A 166 8.77 -35.25 15.17
N THR A 167 8.91 -34.29 16.08
CA THR A 167 9.95 -34.30 17.12
C THR A 167 9.33 -34.16 18.51
N GLU A 168 10.02 -34.66 19.53
CA GLU A 168 9.59 -34.53 20.93
C GLU A 168 9.49 -33.06 21.39
N GLU A 169 10.23 -32.15 20.78
CA GLU A 169 10.13 -30.72 21.08
C GLU A 169 8.79 -30.14 20.65
N ASP A 170 8.26 -30.60 19.51
CA ASP A 170 6.92 -30.23 19.04
C ASP A 170 5.84 -30.74 20.00
N LYS A 171 6.01 -31.94 20.56
CA LYS A 171 5.13 -32.50 21.59
C LYS A 171 5.07 -31.62 22.82
N LYS A 172 6.24 -31.25 23.36
CA LYS A 172 6.35 -30.39 24.54
C LYS A 172 5.73 -29.02 24.31
N GLU A 173 5.96 -28.44 23.14
CA GLU A 173 5.37 -27.16 22.76
C GLU A 173 3.83 -27.23 22.69
N LEU A 174 3.28 -28.27 22.07
CA LEU A 174 1.84 -28.51 22.03
C LEU A 174 1.24 -28.64 23.43
N ILE A 175 1.85 -29.47 24.28
CA ILE A 175 1.40 -29.68 25.67
C ILE A 175 1.42 -28.36 26.45
N ARG A 176 2.48 -27.56 26.29
CA ARG A 176 2.58 -26.26 26.95
C ARG A 176 1.45 -25.31 26.53
N ILE A 177 1.15 -25.25 25.23
CA ILE A 177 0.06 -24.44 24.69
C ILE A 177 -1.29 -24.93 25.24
N CYS A 178 -1.54 -26.25 25.24
CA CYS A 178 -2.77 -26.83 25.77
C CYS A 178 -2.93 -26.53 27.28
N LYS A 179 -1.86 -26.69 28.08
CA LYS A 179 -1.87 -26.37 29.51
C LYS A 179 -2.20 -24.91 29.79
N GLN A 180 -1.66 -23.99 28.98
CA GLN A 180 -1.97 -22.55 29.08
C GLN A 180 -3.40 -22.24 28.65
N GLN A 181 -3.90 -22.90 27.60
CA GLN A 181 -5.26 -22.69 27.11
C GLN A 181 -6.32 -23.18 28.10
N TYR A 182 -6.11 -24.34 28.70
CA TYR A 182 -7.03 -24.97 29.65
C TYR A 182 -6.67 -24.69 31.11
N GLU A 183 -5.92 -23.60 31.37
CA GLU A 183 -5.58 -23.17 32.72
C GLU A 183 -6.84 -22.92 33.56
N GLY A 184 -6.98 -23.64 34.68
CA GLY A 184 -8.15 -23.59 35.55
C GLY A 184 -9.32 -24.48 35.14
N ASN A 185 -9.20 -25.26 34.07
CA ASN A 185 -10.16 -26.29 33.67
C ASN A 185 -9.61 -27.69 34.02
N SER A 186 -9.96 -28.19 35.20
CA SER A 186 -9.47 -29.48 35.70
C SER A 186 -9.79 -30.66 34.80
N ASP A 187 -10.95 -30.64 34.16
CA ASP A 187 -11.48 -31.77 33.40
C ASP A 187 -10.68 -31.92 32.11
N GLU A 188 -10.43 -30.82 31.41
CA GLU A 188 -9.59 -30.83 30.20
C GLU A 188 -8.10 -31.06 30.51
N LEU A 189 -7.61 -30.59 31.66
CA LEU A 189 -6.27 -30.93 32.12
C LEU A 189 -6.14 -32.41 32.48
N SER A 190 -7.19 -33.03 33.03
CA SER A 190 -7.24 -34.48 33.27
C SER A 190 -7.27 -35.25 31.96
N ASN A 191 -8.11 -34.83 30.99
CA ASN A 191 -8.13 -35.42 29.64
C ASN A 191 -6.76 -35.31 28.96
N LEU A 192 -6.03 -34.20 29.15
CA LEU A 192 -4.68 -34.03 28.64
C LEU A 192 -3.68 -34.99 29.30
N LEU A 193 -3.79 -35.23 30.60
CA LEU A 193 -2.94 -36.21 31.29
C LEU A 193 -3.23 -37.64 30.83
N GLU A 194 -4.51 -38.00 30.71
CA GLU A 194 -4.97 -39.29 30.18
C GLU A 194 -4.45 -39.50 28.76
N PHE A 195 -4.58 -38.49 27.89
CA PHE A 195 -4.04 -38.53 26.54
C PHE A 195 -2.52 -38.75 26.53
N LEU A 196 -1.77 -38.10 27.41
CA LEU A 196 -0.32 -38.28 27.47
C LEU A 196 0.12 -39.67 27.92
N GLN A 197 -0.74 -40.37 28.67
CA GLN A 197 -0.49 -41.70 29.19
C GLN A 197 -0.96 -42.80 28.23
N ASP A 198 -2.16 -42.65 27.65
CA ASP A 198 -2.89 -43.72 26.98
C ASP A 198 -3.00 -43.54 25.45
N TYR A 199 -2.47 -42.44 24.91
CA TYR A 199 -2.44 -42.24 23.46
C TYR A 199 -1.55 -43.26 22.75
N SER A 200 -2.07 -43.82 21.66
CA SER A 200 -1.31 -44.59 20.68
C SER A 200 -1.79 -44.26 19.25
N PRO A 201 -0.95 -44.48 18.23
CA PRO A 201 -1.39 -44.33 16.84
C PRO A 201 -2.60 -45.20 16.46
N ASN A 202 -2.89 -46.27 17.21
CA ASN A 202 -4.01 -47.19 16.96
C ASN A 202 -5.35 -46.74 17.58
N ASN A 203 -5.36 -45.80 18.54
CA ASN A 203 -6.59 -45.27 19.14
C ASN A 203 -6.82 -43.78 18.85
N VAL A 204 -6.11 -43.19 17.88
CA VAL A 204 -6.25 -41.77 17.54
C VAL A 204 -7.66 -41.39 17.07
N LEU A 205 -8.39 -42.27 16.37
CA LEU A 205 -9.76 -41.99 15.94
C LEU A 205 -10.69 -41.79 17.14
N TRP A 206 -10.56 -42.64 18.17
CA TRP A 206 -11.34 -42.51 19.40
C TRP A 206 -11.06 -41.19 20.10
N TRP A 207 -9.78 -40.80 20.21
CA TRP A 207 -9.39 -39.50 20.76
C TRP A 207 -9.90 -38.31 19.94
N TYR A 208 -9.95 -38.46 18.60
CA TYR A 208 -10.50 -37.44 17.72
C TYR A 208 -12.01 -37.30 17.85
N THR A 209 -12.75 -38.40 18.01
CA THR A 209 -14.20 -38.36 18.16
C THR A 209 -14.66 -37.99 19.57
N ARG A 210 -13.77 -38.13 20.56
CA ARG A 210 -14.08 -37.83 21.96
C ARG A 210 -14.16 -36.33 22.23
N GLU A 211 -15.15 -35.90 23.01
CA GLU A 211 -15.34 -34.50 23.40
C GLU A 211 -14.26 -34.03 24.41
N SER A 212 -13.02 -33.88 23.95
CA SER A 212 -11.83 -33.53 24.73
C SER A 212 -11.05 -32.37 24.11
N PHE A 213 -10.01 -31.90 24.81
CA PHE A 213 -9.06 -30.91 24.31
C PHE A 213 -8.53 -31.25 22.90
N PHE A 214 -8.34 -32.54 22.58
CA PHE A 214 -7.77 -32.97 21.31
C PHE A 214 -8.69 -32.61 20.15
N TYR A 215 -9.96 -33.04 20.19
CA TYR A 215 -10.99 -32.67 19.21
C TYR A 215 -11.19 -31.15 19.15
N LYS A 216 -11.34 -30.50 20.32
CA LYS A 216 -11.64 -29.06 20.42
C LYS A 216 -10.52 -28.21 19.82
N THR A 217 -9.28 -28.46 20.22
CA THR A 217 -8.12 -27.63 19.83
C THR A 217 -7.76 -27.84 18.36
N LEU A 218 -7.79 -29.10 17.89
CA LEU A 218 -7.45 -29.41 16.49
C LEU A 218 -8.47 -28.82 15.51
N ASN A 219 -9.77 -28.97 15.77
CA ASN A 219 -10.80 -28.42 14.87
C ASN A 219 -10.83 -26.89 14.88
N VAL A 220 -10.55 -26.26 16.03
CA VAL A 220 -10.32 -24.81 16.08
C VAL A 220 -9.14 -24.41 15.21
N ALA A 221 -8.00 -25.10 15.31
CA ALA A 221 -6.80 -24.80 14.52
C ALA A 221 -7.06 -24.91 13.01
N LEU A 222 -7.77 -25.96 12.59
CA LEU A 222 -8.16 -26.18 11.19
C LEU A 222 -9.10 -25.08 10.69
N ARG A 223 -10.09 -24.69 11.50
CA ARG A 223 -11.06 -23.64 11.17
C ARG A 223 -10.43 -22.25 11.07
N THR A 224 -9.57 -21.89 12.02
CA THR A 224 -8.89 -20.59 12.03
C THR A 224 -7.67 -20.55 11.11
N GLN A 225 -7.34 -21.68 10.47
CA GLN A 225 -6.14 -21.87 9.66
C GLN A 225 -4.87 -21.48 10.43
N ASP A 226 -4.81 -21.83 11.72
CA ASP A 226 -3.62 -21.68 12.55
C ASP A 226 -2.59 -22.72 12.13
N ILE A 227 -1.81 -22.37 11.10
CA ILE A 227 -0.79 -23.22 10.50
C ILE A 227 0.20 -23.74 11.56
N HIS A 228 0.54 -22.93 12.56
CA HIS A 228 1.51 -23.34 13.57
C HIS A 228 0.94 -24.43 14.48
N LEU A 229 -0.30 -24.27 14.93
CA LEU A 229 -0.97 -25.27 15.74
C LEU A 229 -1.26 -26.55 14.94
N ILE A 230 -1.68 -26.44 13.68
CA ILE A 230 -1.82 -27.58 12.75
C ILE A 230 -0.48 -28.31 12.57
N PHE A 231 0.62 -27.57 12.43
CA PHE A 231 1.97 -28.16 12.40
C PHE A 231 2.28 -28.94 13.68
N LEU A 232 1.94 -28.43 14.86
CA LEU A 232 2.17 -29.16 16.11
C LEU A 232 1.31 -30.44 16.19
N PHE A 233 0.12 -30.44 15.59
CA PHE A 233 -0.75 -31.62 15.50
C PHE A 233 -0.40 -32.61 14.37
N ARG A 234 0.58 -32.31 13.50
CA ARG A 234 0.84 -33.06 12.26
C ARG A 234 1.06 -34.56 12.43
N ALA A 235 1.68 -34.99 13.54
CA ALA A 235 1.87 -36.41 13.83
C ALA A 235 0.53 -37.12 14.01
N TYR A 236 -0.35 -36.54 14.82
CA TYR A 236 -1.68 -37.07 15.09
C TYR A 236 -2.57 -37.03 13.84
N ILE A 237 -2.46 -35.97 13.04
CA ILE A 237 -3.13 -35.89 11.72
C ILE A 237 -2.64 -37.02 10.80
N SER A 238 -1.34 -37.33 10.82
CA SER A 238 -0.76 -38.45 10.08
C SER A 238 -1.26 -39.79 10.62
N ASP A 239 -1.37 -39.97 11.93
CA ASP A 239 -1.93 -41.19 12.52
C ASP A 239 -3.40 -41.38 12.12
N ILE A 240 -4.21 -40.31 12.11
CA ILE A 240 -5.61 -40.36 11.61
C ILE A 240 -5.62 -40.78 10.14
N HIS A 241 -4.76 -40.18 9.31
CA HIS A 241 -4.63 -40.56 7.91
C HIS A 241 -4.33 -42.05 7.74
N HIS A 242 -3.38 -42.60 8.51
CA HIS A 242 -3.02 -44.02 8.46
C HIS A 242 -4.18 -44.92 8.89
N GLN A 243 -4.90 -44.57 9.95
CA GLN A 243 -6.07 -45.33 10.39
C GLN A 243 -7.20 -45.29 9.36
N LEU A 244 -7.53 -44.12 8.81
CA LEU A 244 -8.54 -43.99 7.76
C LEU A 244 -8.15 -44.80 6.52
N LYS A 245 -6.87 -44.81 6.15
CA LYS A 245 -6.35 -45.63 5.04
C LYS A 245 -6.47 -47.13 5.32
N GLY A 246 -6.18 -47.56 6.55
CA GLY A 246 -6.30 -48.95 6.98
C GLY A 246 -7.75 -49.46 6.98
N HIS A 247 -8.70 -48.57 7.31
CA HIS A 247 -10.13 -48.87 7.38
C HIS A 247 -10.92 -48.32 6.19
N GLN A 248 -10.26 -48.01 5.07
CA GLN A 248 -10.89 -47.42 3.89
C GLN A 248 -12.12 -48.25 3.46
N ALA A 249 -13.22 -47.56 3.17
CA ALA A 249 -14.45 -48.21 2.73
C ALA A 249 -14.20 -49.09 1.49
N LYS A 250 -14.82 -50.28 1.43
CA LYS A 250 -14.66 -51.20 0.29
C LYS A 250 -15.67 -50.92 -0.83
N ASN A 251 -16.86 -50.48 -0.45
CA ASN A 251 -17.98 -50.20 -1.35
C ASN A 251 -18.23 -48.69 -1.41
N SER A 252 -18.90 -48.24 -2.46
CA SER A 252 -19.37 -46.86 -2.53
C SER A 252 -20.42 -46.61 -1.46
N LEU A 253 -20.31 -45.47 -0.79
CA LEU A 253 -21.21 -45.06 0.28
C LEU A 253 -21.91 -43.76 -0.11
N ARG A 254 -23.16 -43.59 0.32
CA ARG A 254 -23.83 -42.30 0.34
C ARG A 254 -23.92 -41.84 1.79
N VAL A 255 -23.43 -40.63 2.04
CA VAL A 255 -23.34 -40.09 3.40
C VAL A 255 -23.88 -38.67 3.46
N TYR A 256 -24.27 -38.27 4.65
CA TYR A 256 -25.01 -37.06 4.92
C TYR A 256 -24.38 -36.25 6.04
N ARG A 257 -24.41 -34.93 5.92
CA ARG A 257 -24.02 -34.02 7.00
C ARG A 257 -24.85 -32.75 6.94
N SER A 258 -25.40 -32.36 8.08
CA SER A 258 -26.12 -31.10 8.20
C SER A 258 -25.23 -29.95 8.68
N GLN A 259 -25.51 -28.75 8.19
CA GLN A 259 -24.85 -27.51 8.60
C GLN A 259 -25.81 -26.33 8.39
N ARG A 260 -25.68 -25.26 9.18
CA ARG A 260 -26.28 -23.95 8.84
C ARG A 260 -25.20 -23.07 8.21
N ILE A 261 -25.50 -22.45 7.08
CA ILE A 261 -24.59 -21.53 6.37
C ILE A 261 -25.31 -20.21 6.06
N SER A 262 -24.56 -19.15 5.82
CA SER A 262 -25.16 -17.86 5.44
C SER A 262 -25.80 -17.91 4.05
N SER A 263 -26.81 -17.05 3.82
CA SER A 263 -27.44 -16.93 2.50
C SER A 263 -26.43 -16.53 1.41
N ASP A 264 -25.38 -15.79 1.76
CA ASP A 264 -24.28 -15.41 0.85
C ASP A 264 -23.41 -16.62 0.48
N GLU A 265 -23.03 -17.45 1.46
CA GLU A 265 -22.28 -18.68 1.22
C GLU A 265 -23.09 -19.69 0.40
N LEU A 266 -24.39 -19.80 0.69
CA LEU A 266 -25.30 -20.64 -0.09
C LEU A 266 -25.39 -20.16 -1.54
N SER A 267 -25.54 -18.85 -1.75
CA SER A 267 -25.57 -18.24 -3.09
C SER A 267 -24.27 -18.49 -3.86
N THR A 268 -23.13 -18.42 -3.16
CA THR A 268 -21.82 -18.75 -3.74
C THR A 268 -21.75 -20.22 -4.17
N LEU A 269 -22.21 -21.15 -3.33
CA LEU A 269 -22.26 -22.58 -3.68
C LEU A 269 -23.20 -22.84 -4.86
N GLN A 270 -24.36 -22.18 -4.94
CA GLN A 270 -25.27 -22.28 -6.09
C GLN A 270 -24.57 -21.88 -7.40
N GLN A 271 -23.80 -20.80 -7.40
CA GLN A 271 -23.06 -20.32 -8.58
C GLN A 271 -21.88 -21.23 -8.96
N CYS A 272 -21.35 -22.01 -8.02
CA CYS A 272 -20.22 -22.91 -8.22
C CYS A 272 -20.62 -24.35 -8.58
N CYS A 273 -21.88 -24.61 -8.97
CA CYS A 273 -22.27 -25.94 -9.42
C CYS A 273 -21.39 -26.42 -10.59
N GLY A 274 -20.93 -27.67 -10.52
CA GLY A 274 -20.00 -28.28 -11.47
C GLY A 274 -18.52 -28.14 -11.13
N GLN A 275 -18.16 -27.23 -10.21
CA GLN A 275 -16.78 -26.91 -9.80
C GLN A 275 -16.26 -27.87 -8.72
N PHE A 276 -14.95 -27.79 -8.42
CA PHE A 276 -14.31 -28.57 -7.37
C PHE A 276 -14.24 -27.81 -6.06
N ILE A 277 -14.41 -28.52 -4.97
CA ILE A 277 -14.47 -28.00 -3.61
C ILE A 277 -13.53 -28.83 -2.74
N SER A 278 -12.70 -28.17 -1.93
CA SER A 278 -11.86 -28.79 -0.92
C SER A 278 -12.35 -28.40 0.46
N VAL A 279 -12.55 -29.38 1.34
CA VAL A 279 -12.87 -29.14 2.75
C VAL A 279 -11.58 -29.24 3.55
N ASN A 280 -11.07 -28.13 4.09
CA ASN A 280 -9.79 -28.05 4.80
C ASN A 280 -9.89 -28.35 6.31
N SER A 281 -10.89 -29.12 6.69
CA SER A 281 -11.06 -29.74 8.00
C SER A 281 -11.40 -31.22 7.80
N PHE A 282 -11.33 -32.03 8.86
CA PHE A 282 -11.95 -33.35 8.77
C PHE A 282 -13.45 -33.19 8.56
N PHE A 283 -14.03 -34.03 7.72
CA PHE A 283 -15.45 -33.95 7.38
C PHE A 283 -16.15 -35.18 7.94
N SER A 284 -16.74 -35.03 9.12
CA SER A 284 -17.54 -36.08 9.76
C SER A 284 -18.95 -36.10 9.16
N THR A 285 -19.40 -37.27 8.76
CA THR A 285 -20.68 -37.51 8.06
C THR A 285 -21.33 -38.77 8.62
N SER A 286 -22.62 -38.99 8.37
CA SER A 286 -23.31 -40.22 8.76
C SER A 286 -23.90 -40.91 7.54
N THR A 287 -23.96 -42.24 7.54
CA THR A 287 -24.75 -42.99 6.55
C THR A 287 -26.26 -42.92 6.83
N ASP A 288 -26.65 -42.54 8.05
CA ASP A 288 -28.04 -42.36 8.45
C ASP A 288 -28.53 -40.92 8.17
N TYR A 289 -29.45 -40.81 7.21
CA TYR A 289 -30.10 -39.56 6.81
C TYR A 289 -30.85 -38.87 7.95
N GLN A 290 -31.59 -39.63 8.76
CA GLN A 290 -32.42 -39.09 9.83
C GLN A 290 -31.56 -38.62 11.00
N HIS A 291 -30.52 -39.39 11.32
CA HIS A 291 -29.51 -38.95 12.30
C HIS A 291 -28.86 -37.64 11.86
N ALA A 292 -28.43 -37.52 10.60
CA ALA A 292 -27.85 -36.28 10.06
C ALA A 292 -28.83 -35.08 10.11
N LEU A 293 -30.11 -35.27 9.79
CA LEU A 293 -31.12 -34.21 9.87
C LEU A 293 -31.42 -33.76 11.31
N SER A 294 -31.31 -34.66 12.29
CA SER A 294 -31.59 -34.32 13.70
C SER A 294 -30.73 -33.16 14.21
N PHE A 295 -29.54 -32.92 13.62
CA PHE A 295 -28.67 -31.80 13.94
C PHE A 295 -29.22 -30.42 13.51
N LEU A 296 -30.26 -30.36 12.66
CA LEU A 296 -30.91 -29.11 12.23
C LEU A 296 -32.13 -28.70 13.09
N ASN A 297 -32.64 -29.60 13.93
CA ASN A 297 -33.83 -29.42 14.78
C ASN A 297 -33.60 -28.43 15.94
N VAL A 298 -33.36 -27.17 15.60
CA VAL A 298 -33.11 -26.07 16.52
C VAL A 298 -34.23 -25.02 16.36
N PRO A 299 -34.81 -24.50 17.47
CA PRO A 299 -35.90 -23.53 17.41
C PRO A 299 -35.50 -22.20 16.74
N ASP A 300 -36.43 -21.68 15.93
CA ASP A 300 -36.30 -20.49 15.08
C ASP A 300 -35.86 -19.23 15.85
N GLY A 301 -34.86 -18.53 15.30
CA GLY A 301 -34.41 -17.25 15.86
C GLY A 301 -33.26 -16.55 15.14
N THR A 302 -32.79 -17.03 13.98
CA THR A 302 -31.66 -16.42 13.26
C THR A 302 -32.05 -16.10 11.81
N ASN A 303 -32.41 -14.85 11.54
CA ASN A 303 -32.96 -14.39 10.25
C ASN A 303 -32.01 -14.46 9.03
N ASN A 304 -30.78 -14.94 9.16
CA ASN A 304 -29.74 -14.84 8.11
C ASN A 304 -28.99 -16.16 7.81
N LEU A 305 -29.50 -17.32 8.25
CA LEU A 305 -28.84 -18.61 8.05
C LEU A 305 -29.79 -19.65 7.50
N GLU A 306 -29.31 -20.36 6.49
CA GLU A 306 -30.05 -21.38 5.76
C GLU A 306 -29.67 -22.78 6.26
N PRO A 307 -30.65 -23.65 6.59
CA PRO A 307 -30.37 -25.04 6.91
C PRO A 307 -29.98 -25.81 5.65
N VAL A 308 -28.80 -26.43 5.69
CA VAL A 308 -28.21 -27.18 4.57
C VAL A 308 -27.92 -28.62 4.97
N LEU A 309 -28.21 -29.53 4.04
CA LEU A 309 -27.81 -30.93 4.09
C LEU A 309 -26.84 -31.23 2.94
N PHE A 310 -25.62 -31.62 3.27
CA PHE A 310 -24.67 -32.19 2.32
C PHE A 310 -25.03 -33.65 2.06
N GLU A 311 -25.28 -34.01 0.81
CA GLU A 311 -25.47 -35.38 0.32
C GLU A 311 -24.25 -35.74 -0.54
N ILE A 312 -23.46 -36.73 -0.10
CA ILE A 312 -22.16 -37.04 -0.68
C ILE A 312 -22.13 -38.46 -1.21
N ASP A 313 -21.86 -38.62 -2.50
CA ASP A 313 -21.52 -39.92 -3.08
C ASP A 313 -20.01 -40.16 -3.01
N ALA A 314 -19.62 -41.14 -2.19
CA ALA A 314 -18.23 -41.43 -1.89
C ALA A 314 -17.83 -42.78 -2.50
N ASN A 315 -17.06 -42.74 -3.59
CA ASN A 315 -16.49 -43.95 -4.19
C ASN A 315 -15.03 -44.13 -3.73
N PRO A 316 -14.73 -45.15 -2.90
CA PRO A 316 -13.39 -45.34 -2.36
C PRO A 316 -12.34 -45.66 -3.43
N LYS A 317 -12.76 -46.19 -4.60
CA LYS A 317 -11.85 -46.54 -5.71
C LYS A 317 -11.21 -45.32 -6.38
N VAL A 318 -11.83 -44.15 -6.24
CA VAL A 318 -11.38 -42.89 -6.88
C VAL A 318 -10.37 -42.15 -5.99
N VAL A 319 -10.36 -42.46 -4.70
CA VAL A 319 -9.53 -41.83 -3.68
C VAL A 319 -8.19 -42.56 -3.57
N THR A 320 -7.10 -41.86 -3.87
CA THR A 320 -5.74 -42.43 -3.82
C THR A 320 -4.88 -41.88 -2.68
N THR A 321 -5.14 -40.63 -2.27
CA THR A 321 -4.29 -39.87 -1.34
C THR A 321 -4.99 -39.48 -0.06
N LYS A 322 -6.29 -39.15 -0.07
CA LYS A 322 -7.00 -38.61 1.11
C LYS A 322 -8.13 -39.53 1.52
N PRO A 323 -7.84 -40.56 2.35
CA PRO A 323 -8.76 -41.64 2.65
C PRO A 323 -10.02 -41.17 3.38
N PHE A 324 -11.04 -42.01 3.34
CA PHE A 324 -12.23 -41.89 4.18
C PHE A 324 -12.67 -43.29 4.61
N ALA A 325 -13.17 -43.40 5.84
CA ALA A 325 -13.56 -44.67 6.42
C ALA A 325 -14.84 -44.52 7.25
N GLU A 326 -15.58 -45.61 7.36
CA GLU A 326 -16.60 -45.77 8.39
C GLU A 326 -15.87 -46.07 9.70
N ILE A 327 -16.01 -45.17 10.68
CA ILE A 327 -15.21 -45.17 11.90
C ILE A 327 -16.02 -45.52 13.15
N SER A 328 -17.28 -45.93 13.02
CA SER A 328 -18.16 -46.19 14.17
C SER A 328 -17.57 -47.18 15.17
N ALA A 329 -16.86 -48.21 14.69
CA ALA A 329 -16.17 -49.18 15.56
C ALA A 329 -14.95 -48.61 16.31
N TYR A 330 -14.48 -47.43 15.94
CA TYR A 330 -13.28 -46.76 16.47
C TYR A 330 -13.59 -45.38 17.07
N SER A 331 -14.85 -44.95 17.01
CA SER A 331 -15.36 -43.68 17.54
C SER A 331 -15.76 -43.84 19.01
N GLU A 332 -15.79 -42.75 19.77
CA GLU A 332 -16.45 -42.70 21.08
C GLU A 332 -17.96 -42.95 20.94
N PHE A 333 -18.54 -42.60 19.78
CA PHE A 333 -19.96 -42.75 19.49
C PHE A 333 -20.18 -43.88 18.47
N SER A 334 -20.29 -45.11 18.95
CA SER A 334 -20.44 -46.30 18.09
C SER A 334 -21.74 -46.33 17.27
N ASP A 335 -22.74 -45.57 17.69
CA ASP A 335 -24.10 -45.68 17.17
C ASP A 335 -24.41 -44.63 16.08
N GLU A 336 -23.49 -43.70 15.78
CA GLU A 336 -23.72 -42.59 14.85
C GLU A 336 -23.51 -42.95 13.37
N SER A 337 -23.11 -44.20 13.09
CA SER A 337 -22.77 -44.67 11.73
C SER A 337 -21.81 -43.72 11.01
N GLU A 338 -20.87 -43.17 11.78
CA GLU A 338 -19.97 -42.09 11.39
C GLU A 338 -18.99 -42.53 10.29
N VAL A 339 -18.92 -41.73 9.22
CA VAL A 339 -17.94 -41.79 8.15
C VAL A 339 -17.11 -40.51 8.17
N LEU A 340 -15.80 -40.66 8.33
CA LEU A 340 -14.87 -39.53 8.45
C LEU A 340 -14.01 -39.41 7.20
N PHE A 341 -14.02 -38.23 6.57
CA PHE A 341 -13.13 -37.88 5.47
C PHE A 341 -11.88 -37.18 5.97
N MET A 342 -10.73 -37.55 5.40
CA MET A 342 -9.46 -36.86 5.64
C MET A 342 -9.55 -35.38 5.26
N LEU A 343 -8.90 -34.53 6.04
CA LEU A 343 -8.83 -33.10 5.73
C LEU A 343 -8.19 -32.83 4.35
N GLY A 344 -8.75 -31.85 3.65
CA GLY A 344 -8.45 -31.50 2.26
C GLY A 344 -9.03 -32.46 1.23
N SER A 345 -9.97 -33.34 1.59
CA SER A 345 -10.71 -34.15 0.61
C SER A 345 -11.37 -33.26 -0.43
N ILE A 346 -11.33 -33.70 -1.69
CA ILE A 346 -11.84 -32.96 -2.84
C ILE A 346 -13.17 -33.55 -3.28
N PHE A 347 -14.15 -32.69 -3.49
CA PHE A 347 -15.49 -33.03 -3.93
C PHE A 347 -15.85 -32.21 -5.17
N ARG A 348 -16.63 -32.79 -6.08
CA ARG A 348 -17.26 -32.05 -7.17
C ARG A 348 -18.68 -31.71 -6.78
N LEU A 349 -19.01 -30.43 -6.80
CA LEU A 349 -20.35 -29.95 -6.52
C LEU A 349 -21.26 -30.27 -7.72
N LYS A 350 -22.36 -31.00 -7.48
CA LYS A 350 -23.29 -31.41 -8.55
C LYS A 350 -24.48 -30.47 -8.66
N SER A 351 -25.13 -30.18 -7.55
CA SER A 351 -26.32 -29.32 -7.51
C SER A 351 -26.58 -28.80 -6.11
N VAL A 352 -27.25 -27.66 -6.02
CA VAL A 352 -27.76 -27.07 -4.78
C VAL A 352 -29.25 -26.82 -4.96
N ASN A 353 -30.10 -27.61 -4.30
CA ASN A 353 -31.55 -27.58 -4.51
C ASN A 353 -32.29 -27.48 -3.18
N HIS A 354 -33.39 -26.72 -3.11
CA HIS A 354 -34.24 -26.68 -1.93
C HIS A 354 -35.15 -27.92 -1.87
N ASN A 355 -35.15 -28.63 -0.74
CA ASN A 355 -36.08 -29.71 -0.44
C ASN A 355 -37.23 -29.17 0.42
N SER A 356 -38.39 -28.98 -0.19
CA SER A 356 -39.57 -28.42 0.46
C SER A 356 -40.19 -29.33 1.54
N ASN A 357 -39.93 -30.63 1.52
CA ASN A 357 -40.49 -31.55 2.52
C ASN A 357 -39.81 -31.39 3.87
N ASP A 358 -38.49 -31.28 3.85
CA ASP A 358 -37.67 -31.17 5.06
C ASP A 358 -37.33 -29.70 5.39
N GLN A 359 -37.69 -28.74 4.52
CA GLN A 359 -37.36 -27.31 4.63
C GLN A 359 -35.83 -27.08 4.75
N VAL A 360 -35.06 -27.80 3.93
CA VAL A 360 -33.58 -27.72 3.90
C VAL A 360 -33.06 -27.61 2.48
N TRP A 361 -31.93 -26.93 2.32
CA TRP A 361 -31.18 -26.92 1.06
C TRP A 361 -30.29 -28.16 0.98
N VAL A 362 -30.45 -28.97 -0.07
CA VAL A 362 -29.65 -30.17 -0.32
C VAL A 362 -28.51 -29.84 -1.29
N ILE A 363 -27.28 -29.96 -0.79
CA ILE A 363 -26.05 -29.80 -1.55
C ILE A 363 -25.53 -31.17 -1.93
N LYS A 364 -25.67 -31.54 -3.20
CA LYS A 364 -25.21 -32.83 -3.72
C LYS A 364 -23.77 -32.72 -4.23
N MET A 365 -22.91 -33.61 -3.78
CA MET A 365 -21.51 -33.65 -4.20
C MET A 365 -20.99 -35.08 -4.36
N THR A 366 -19.91 -35.23 -5.13
CA THR A 366 -19.26 -36.53 -5.34
C THR A 366 -17.78 -36.42 -5.01
N VAL A 367 -17.23 -37.41 -4.29
CA VAL A 367 -15.79 -37.45 -4.01
C VAL A 367 -14.99 -37.60 -5.31
N CYS A 368 -13.93 -36.81 -5.45
CA CYS A 368 -13.09 -36.74 -6.65
C CYS A 368 -11.64 -37.14 -6.37
N SER A 369 -10.96 -37.59 -7.42
CA SER A 369 -9.52 -37.88 -7.37
C SER A 369 -8.71 -36.62 -7.66
N GLU A 370 -7.55 -36.50 -7.03
CA GLU A 370 -6.52 -35.54 -7.46
C GLU A 370 -5.98 -35.84 -8.88
N ASN A 371 -6.27 -37.03 -9.42
CA ASN A 371 -5.85 -37.48 -10.75
C ASN A 371 -6.84 -37.18 -11.88
N GLU A 372 -7.96 -36.50 -11.61
CA GLU A 372 -8.86 -36.05 -12.69
C GLU A 372 -8.13 -35.06 -13.61
N HIS A 373 -8.34 -35.17 -14.93
CA HIS A 373 -7.53 -34.47 -15.95
C HIS A 373 -7.42 -32.94 -15.71
N GLU A 374 -8.49 -32.31 -15.22
CA GLU A 374 -8.57 -30.88 -14.92
C GLU A 374 -7.70 -30.46 -13.71
N LEU A 375 -7.63 -31.29 -12.66
CA LEU A 375 -6.84 -31.03 -11.44
C LEU A 375 -5.40 -31.58 -11.55
N LYS A 376 -5.23 -32.66 -12.31
CA LYS A 376 -3.97 -33.41 -12.42
C LYS A 376 -2.84 -32.52 -12.89
N HIS A 377 -3.04 -31.71 -13.93
CA HIS A 377 -1.99 -30.83 -14.45
C HIS A 377 -1.54 -29.81 -13.39
N VAL A 378 -2.49 -29.18 -12.70
CA VAL A 378 -2.22 -28.12 -11.71
C VAL A 378 -1.53 -28.69 -10.47
N LEU A 379 -2.07 -29.76 -9.89
CA LEU A 379 -1.50 -30.37 -8.69
C LEU A 379 -0.18 -31.09 -8.96
N THR A 380 0.01 -31.71 -10.13
CA THR A 380 1.25 -32.42 -10.46
C THR A 380 2.41 -31.45 -10.63
N ASP A 381 2.22 -30.33 -11.33
CA ASP A 381 3.31 -29.39 -11.58
C ASP A 381 3.81 -28.70 -10.31
N MET A 382 2.92 -28.43 -9.35
CA MET A 382 3.33 -27.84 -8.06
C MET A 382 3.85 -28.89 -7.07
N LYS A 383 3.34 -30.13 -7.08
CA LYS A 383 3.93 -31.21 -6.27
C LYS A 383 5.38 -31.53 -6.68
N LYS A 384 5.75 -31.33 -7.95
CA LYS A 384 7.15 -31.46 -8.41
C LYS A 384 8.10 -30.51 -7.66
N GLN A 385 7.64 -29.32 -7.28
CA GLN A 385 8.47 -28.32 -6.57
C GLN A 385 8.75 -28.73 -5.10
N LEU A 386 7.82 -29.40 -4.43
CA LEU A 386 8.07 -29.99 -3.10
C LEU A 386 8.95 -31.26 -3.16
N GLY A 387 9.02 -31.92 -4.32
CA GLY A 387 9.76 -33.16 -4.56
C GLY A 387 9.10 -34.39 -3.94
N SER A 388 9.35 -35.57 -4.54
CA SER A 388 8.89 -36.87 -4.02
C SER A 388 9.80 -37.35 -2.88
N GLY A 389 9.26 -37.56 -1.67
CA GLY A 389 10.01 -38.09 -0.53
C GLY A 389 9.68 -37.41 0.81
N GLU A 390 10.54 -37.63 1.83
CA GLU A 390 10.43 -36.97 3.14
C GLU A 390 10.55 -35.44 2.99
N THR A 391 9.72 -34.70 3.73
CA THR A 391 9.75 -33.24 3.77
C THR A 391 10.49 -32.74 5.00
N ASN A 392 11.10 -31.56 4.92
CA ASN A 392 11.81 -30.91 6.03
C ASN A 392 11.27 -29.49 6.29
N LEU A 393 11.73 -28.88 7.39
CA LEU A 393 11.31 -27.54 7.80
C LEU A 393 11.69 -26.45 6.79
N HIS A 394 12.73 -26.64 5.99
CA HIS A 394 13.14 -25.70 4.93
C HIS A 394 12.11 -25.66 3.80
N LYS A 395 11.70 -26.83 3.29
CA LYS A 395 10.62 -26.93 2.30
C LYS A 395 9.30 -26.39 2.84
N PHE A 396 8.99 -26.68 4.10
CA PHE A 396 7.80 -26.15 4.77
C PHE A 396 7.86 -24.62 4.87
N GLY A 397 8.97 -24.03 5.32
CA GLY A 397 9.16 -22.59 5.38
C GLY A 397 9.07 -21.91 4.02
N LYS A 398 9.62 -22.52 2.95
CA LYS A 398 9.47 -22.01 1.58
C LYS A 398 8.02 -22.02 1.10
N LEU A 399 7.28 -23.12 1.33
CA LEU A 399 5.86 -23.18 1.02
C LEU A 399 5.08 -22.09 1.75
N LEU A 400 5.38 -21.84 3.03
CA LEU A 400 4.75 -20.77 3.80
C LEU A 400 5.08 -19.38 3.27
N TRP A 401 6.30 -19.16 2.79
CA TRP A 401 6.66 -17.93 2.12
C TRP A 401 5.87 -17.74 0.82
N GLU A 402 5.76 -18.78 -0.02
CA GLU A 402 4.94 -18.76 -1.24
C GLU A 402 3.45 -18.53 -0.97
N MET A 403 2.95 -19.02 0.16
CA MET A 403 1.60 -18.75 0.68
C MET A 403 1.41 -17.32 1.23
N GLY A 404 2.44 -16.47 1.19
CA GLY A 404 2.39 -15.10 1.70
C GLY A 404 2.44 -15.02 3.23
N LYS A 405 3.09 -15.98 3.91
CA LYS A 405 3.25 -16.04 5.37
C LYS A 405 4.74 -15.91 5.79
N PRO A 406 5.40 -14.76 5.54
CA PRO A 406 6.84 -14.58 5.77
C PRO A 406 7.24 -14.74 7.25
N ASP A 407 6.42 -14.28 8.20
CA ASP A 407 6.72 -14.40 9.64
C ASP A 407 6.80 -15.86 10.09
N LEU A 408 5.88 -16.70 9.59
CA LEU A 408 5.90 -18.14 9.85
C LEU A 408 7.08 -18.80 9.14
N ALA A 409 7.39 -18.40 7.90
CA ALA A 409 8.55 -18.90 7.17
C ALA A 409 9.87 -18.64 7.94
N GLU A 410 10.07 -17.40 8.41
CA GLU A 410 11.20 -17.03 9.28
C GLU A 410 11.25 -17.90 10.53
N LYS A 411 10.13 -18.04 11.25
CA LYS A 411 10.03 -18.88 12.45
C LYS A 411 10.52 -20.32 12.19
N TYR A 412 10.13 -20.92 11.07
CA TYR A 412 10.51 -22.30 10.75
C TYR A 412 11.93 -22.44 10.19
N PHE A 413 12.46 -21.44 9.49
CA PHE A 413 13.87 -21.41 9.12
C PHE A 413 14.76 -21.31 10.37
N ILE A 414 14.43 -20.43 11.31
CA ILE A 414 15.15 -20.32 12.59
C ILE A 414 15.04 -21.62 13.40
N ARG A 415 13.85 -22.23 13.46
CA ARG A 415 13.65 -23.53 14.12
C ARG A 415 14.54 -24.61 13.50
N MET A 416 14.67 -24.64 12.17
CA MET A 416 15.54 -25.59 11.49
C MET A 416 17.01 -25.32 11.77
N ILE A 417 17.46 -24.06 11.75
CA ILE A 417 18.84 -23.68 12.11
C ILE A 417 19.20 -24.20 13.50
N GLY A 418 18.29 -24.07 14.47
CA GLY A 418 18.49 -24.59 15.83
C GLY A 418 18.55 -26.12 15.93
N GLN A 419 18.08 -26.86 14.91
CA GLN A 419 18.12 -28.32 14.86
C GLN A 419 19.32 -28.87 14.08
N LEU A 420 19.98 -28.05 13.27
CA LEU A 420 21.10 -28.47 12.42
C LEU A 420 22.45 -28.33 13.15
N PRO A 421 23.43 -29.21 12.88
CA PRO A 421 24.78 -29.06 13.40
C PRO A 421 25.48 -27.83 12.79
N PRO A 422 26.47 -27.22 13.47
CA PRO A 422 27.10 -25.95 13.04
C PRO A 422 27.73 -25.95 11.64
N ASN A 423 28.05 -27.12 11.10
CA ASN A 423 28.71 -27.31 9.80
C ASN A 423 27.78 -27.89 8.73
N ASP A 424 26.46 -27.88 8.95
CA ASP A 424 25.51 -28.40 7.97
C ASP A 424 25.47 -27.53 6.70
N LEU A 425 25.53 -28.17 5.54
CA LEU A 425 25.52 -27.49 4.23
C LEU A 425 24.23 -26.69 4.00
N LEU A 426 23.12 -27.05 4.65
CA LEU A 426 21.84 -26.35 4.54
C LEU A 426 21.80 -25.03 5.32
N LEU A 427 22.70 -24.80 6.29
CA LEU A 427 22.72 -23.57 7.07
C LEU A 427 22.95 -22.33 6.20
N ALA A 428 23.82 -22.44 5.20
CA ALA A 428 24.12 -21.31 4.32
C ALA A 428 22.91 -20.92 3.46
N ASP A 429 22.11 -21.90 3.02
CA ASP A 429 20.89 -21.67 2.25
C ASP A 429 19.76 -21.11 3.14
N LEU A 430 19.64 -21.59 4.39
CA LEU A 430 18.68 -21.05 5.37
C LEU A 430 18.98 -19.59 5.73
N TYR A 431 20.25 -19.24 5.96
CA TYR A 431 20.64 -17.84 6.18
C TYR A 431 20.44 -16.97 4.94
N GLN A 432 20.65 -17.52 3.74
CA GLN A 432 20.35 -16.80 2.51
C GLN A 432 18.85 -16.53 2.36
N ASP A 433 18.00 -17.50 2.67
CA ASP A 433 16.53 -17.33 2.63
C ASP A 433 16.03 -16.38 3.73
N LEU A 434 16.62 -16.39 4.94
CA LEU A 434 16.37 -15.37 5.98
C LEU A 434 16.82 -13.97 5.56
N GLY A 435 17.97 -13.85 4.88
CA GLY A 435 18.42 -12.58 4.33
C GLY A 435 17.48 -12.03 3.24
N LYS A 436 16.86 -12.90 2.44
CA LYS A 436 15.81 -12.49 1.49
C LYS A 436 14.54 -12.03 2.22
N LEU A 437 14.10 -12.76 3.26
CA LEU A 437 12.93 -12.38 4.06
C LEU A 437 13.13 -11.04 4.76
N ALA A 438 14.29 -10.82 5.40
CA ALA A 438 14.62 -9.55 6.04
C ALA A 438 14.68 -8.40 5.02
N SER A 439 15.25 -8.64 3.83
CA SER A 439 15.26 -7.68 2.73
C SER A 439 13.84 -7.37 2.23
N TYR A 440 12.95 -8.36 2.16
CA TYR A 440 11.54 -8.18 1.80
C TYR A 440 10.76 -7.41 2.87
N ALA A 441 11.15 -7.53 4.15
CA ALA A 441 10.59 -6.79 5.27
C ALA A 441 11.20 -5.38 5.47
N GLY A 442 12.15 -4.96 4.61
CA GLY A 442 12.83 -3.66 4.73
C GLY A 442 13.90 -3.57 5.82
N ASP A 443 14.21 -4.68 6.51
CA ASP A 443 15.23 -4.74 7.56
C ASP A 443 16.60 -5.08 6.94
N LEU A 444 17.23 -4.06 6.35
CA LEU A 444 18.51 -4.20 5.64
C LEU A 444 19.65 -4.62 6.56
N ASP A 445 19.64 -4.19 7.82
CA ASP A 445 20.67 -4.55 8.80
C ASP A 445 20.61 -6.06 9.11
N LYS A 446 19.43 -6.61 9.41
CA LYS A 446 19.28 -8.06 9.57
C LYS A 446 19.55 -8.83 8.28
N SER A 447 19.16 -8.28 7.13
CA SER A 447 19.46 -8.89 5.82
C SER A 447 20.97 -9.02 5.61
N MET A 448 21.74 -7.97 5.91
CA MET A 448 23.19 -7.99 5.82
C MET A 448 23.81 -8.97 6.81
N GLU A 449 23.34 -9.00 8.06
CA GLU A 449 23.80 -9.95 9.07
C GLU A 449 23.60 -11.40 8.63
N TRP A 450 22.40 -11.75 8.14
CA TRP A 450 22.12 -13.10 7.64
C TRP A 450 22.95 -13.45 6.42
N ARG A 451 23.15 -12.52 5.48
CA ARG A 451 24.01 -12.74 4.31
C ARG A 451 25.48 -12.92 4.69
N GLN A 452 25.99 -12.17 5.66
CA GLN A 452 27.35 -12.37 6.18
C GLN A 452 27.52 -13.76 6.80
N LYS A 453 26.55 -14.23 7.59
CA LYS A 453 26.55 -15.61 8.13
C LYS A 453 26.53 -16.67 7.02
N ALA A 454 25.75 -16.45 5.96
CA ALA A 454 25.72 -17.34 4.80
C ALA A 454 27.07 -17.36 4.04
N ILE A 455 27.71 -16.20 3.86
CA ILE A 455 29.01 -16.06 3.18
C ILE A 455 30.12 -16.70 4.00
N ALA A 456 30.14 -16.50 5.33
CA ALA A 456 31.13 -17.09 6.23
C ALA A 456 31.12 -18.64 6.18
N LEU A 457 29.95 -19.24 6.04
CA LEU A 457 29.80 -20.70 5.86
C LEU A 457 30.17 -21.18 4.46
N LYS A 458 29.95 -20.36 3.42
CA LYS A 458 30.33 -20.69 2.03
C LYS A 458 31.83 -20.48 1.77
N ASN A 459 32.50 -19.58 2.51
CA ASN A 459 33.92 -19.22 2.36
C ASN A 459 34.62 -19.06 3.73
N PRO A 460 35.09 -20.16 4.35
CA PRO A 460 35.71 -20.13 5.69
C PRO A 460 37.00 -19.30 5.82
N ASN A 461 37.63 -18.92 4.69
CA ASN A 461 38.97 -18.30 4.66
C ASN A 461 38.98 -16.78 4.38
N ALA A 462 37.81 -16.11 4.35
CA ALA A 462 37.71 -14.73 3.85
C ALA A 462 37.82 -13.60 4.89
N LEU A 463 38.24 -13.86 6.15
CA LEU A 463 38.32 -12.84 7.19
C LEU A 463 39.70 -12.81 7.89
N VAL A 464 40.65 -12.07 7.31
CA VAL A 464 41.74 -11.41 8.06
C VAL A 464 42.01 -10.06 7.41
N GLY A 465 41.87 -8.97 8.17
CA GLY A 465 42.20 -7.63 7.68
C GLY A 465 41.64 -6.50 8.51
N THR A 466 41.91 -6.48 9.81
CA THR A 466 41.89 -5.23 10.60
C THR A 466 43.16 -4.44 10.30
N VAL A 467 43.04 -3.19 9.84
CA VAL A 467 44.16 -2.23 9.80
C VAL A 467 43.94 -1.20 10.90
N THR A 468 44.77 -1.30 11.94
CA THR A 468 45.10 -0.26 12.91
C THR A 468 46.16 0.65 12.29
N ILE A 469 46.05 1.97 12.49
CA ILE A 469 47.04 2.97 12.07
C ILE A 469 47.98 3.22 13.25
N ASP A 470 49.31 3.15 13.04
CA ASP A 470 50.28 3.85 13.90
C ASP A 470 51.60 4.21 13.18
N GLN A 471 51.90 5.53 13.21
CA GLN A 471 53.16 6.28 13.36
C GLN A 471 54.45 5.90 12.59
N HIS A 472 54.92 6.80 11.71
CA HIS A 472 56.34 6.93 11.29
C HIS A 472 56.92 8.26 11.81
N THR A 473 58.01 8.21 12.56
CA THR A 473 58.85 9.36 12.94
C THR A 473 60.26 8.85 13.27
N ASP A 474 61.26 9.25 12.50
CA ASP A 474 62.67 8.93 12.77
C ASP A 474 63.44 10.13 13.36
N TYR A 475 64.46 9.83 14.16
CA TYR A 475 65.25 10.79 14.95
C TYR A 475 66.76 10.68 14.64
N ILE A 476 67.50 11.80 14.64
CA ILE A 476 68.98 11.83 14.54
C ILE A 476 69.60 12.11 15.90
N HIS A 477 70.55 11.25 16.32
CA HIS A 477 71.37 11.48 17.50
C HIS A 477 72.67 12.22 17.15
N VAL A 478 72.93 13.33 17.82
CA VAL A 478 74.18 14.10 17.70
C VAL A 478 74.94 14.08 19.03
N PHE A 479 76.25 13.84 18.95
CA PHE A 479 77.19 13.78 20.07
C PHE A 479 78.35 14.76 19.84
N TYR A 480 78.88 15.36 20.90
CA TYR A 480 80.11 16.15 20.89
C TYR A 480 81.06 15.62 21.96
N GLU A 481 82.29 15.31 21.57
CA GLU A 481 83.32 14.64 22.40
C GLU A 481 82.84 13.34 23.10
N GLY A 482 81.94 12.61 22.43
CA GLY A 482 81.43 11.32 22.92
C GLY A 482 80.23 11.40 23.87
N GLN A 483 79.71 12.60 24.18
CA GLN A 483 78.44 12.75 24.92
C GLN A 483 77.35 13.43 24.07
N PRO A 484 76.07 13.00 24.20
CA PRO A 484 74.98 13.55 23.40
C PRO A 484 74.74 15.00 23.81
N ILE A 485 74.64 15.88 22.81
CA ILE A 485 74.39 17.30 23.06
C ILE A 485 72.95 17.51 23.54
N ALA A 486 72.70 18.57 24.30
CA ALA A 486 71.37 18.89 24.80
C ALA A 486 70.37 19.06 23.63
N GLY A 487 69.28 18.27 23.65
CA GLY A 487 68.25 18.25 22.59
C GLY A 487 68.37 17.09 21.59
N SER A 488 69.42 16.28 21.68
CA SER A 488 69.57 15.05 20.90
C SER A 488 68.77 13.88 21.53
N PRO A 489 67.98 13.12 20.74
CA PRO A 489 67.94 13.17 19.29
C PRO A 489 66.91 14.15 18.70
N PHE A 490 67.25 14.72 17.54
CA PHE A 490 66.44 15.70 16.81
C PHE A 490 65.59 15.04 15.72
N LYS A 491 64.32 15.43 15.63
CA LYS A 491 63.36 14.95 14.61
C LYS A 491 63.44 15.82 13.34
N PHE A 492 63.55 15.21 12.16
CA PHE A 492 63.53 15.92 10.86
C PHE A 492 62.85 15.08 9.77
N HIS A 493 62.51 15.72 8.64
CA HIS A 493 61.94 15.08 7.44
C HIS A 493 62.87 15.36 6.25
N VAL A 494 62.99 14.41 5.31
CA VAL A 494 63.77 14.55 4.08
C VAL A 494 62.82 14.78 2.91
N ASP A 495 62.94 15.90 2.21
CA ASP A 495 62.14 16.16 1.00
C ASP A 495 62.67 15.32 -0.18
N GLN A 496 61.84 14.40 -0.67
CA GLN A 496 62.08 13.69 -1.93
C GLN A 496 61.61 14.56 -3.11
N VAL A 497 62.24 14.39 -4.28
CA VAL A 497 61.77 14.94 -5.56
C VAL A 497 60.36 14.41 -5.85
N GLN A 498 59.36 15.29 -5.86
CA GLN A 498 57.96 14.91 -6.04
C GLN A 498 57.56 15.09 -7.52
N THR A 499 57.52 13.98 -8.25
CA THR A 499 57.00 13.94 -9.63
C THR A 499 55.52 14.30 -9.74
N ASP A 500 54.80 14.26 -8.61
CA ASP A 500 53.35 14.42 -8.53
C ASP A 500 52.90 15.89 -8.64
N TYR A 501 53.85 16.83 -8.58
CA TYR A 501 53.60 18.28 -8.73
C TYR A 501 53.75 18.75 -10.18
N VAL A 502 54.29 17.91 -11.08
CA VAL A 502 54.35 18.23 -12.51
C VAL A 502 53.07 17.79 -13.19
N THR A 503 52.33 18.75 -13.76
CA THR A 503 51.07 18.49 -14.44
C THR A 503 51.09 19.01 -15.87
N ALA A 504 50.43 18.30 -16.78
CA ALA A 504 50.26 18.73 -18.17
C ALA A 504 48.76 18.83 -18.51
N TYR A 505 48.36 19.90 -19.17
CA TYR A 505 46.97 20.12 -19.59
C TYR A 505 46.89 20.91 -20.90
N GLY A 506 45.88 20.59 -21.71
CA GLY A 506 45.65 21.22 -23.02
C GLY A 506 44.92 20.26 -23.96
N SER A 507 44.25 20.80 -24.98
CA SER A 507 43.51 20.01 -25.96
C SER A 507 44.41 19.03 -26.70
N GLY A 508 45.65 19.43 -26.99
CA GLY A 508 46.65 18.63 -27.68
C GLY A 508 47.05 17.31 -26.98
N LEU A 509 46.70 17.10 -25.71
CA LEU A 509 46.91 15.82 -25.01
C LEU A 509 45.79 14.79 -25.26
N SER A 510 44.71 15.17 -25.94
CA SER A 510 43.49 14.34 -26.09
C SER A 510 42.86 14.36 -27.48
N HIS A 511 42.89 15.49 -28.19
CA HIS A 511 42.28 15.62 -29.51
C HIS A 511 42.97 16.70 -30.35
N GLY A 512 42.91 16.55 -31.68
CA GLY A 512 43.46 17.53 -32.60
C GLY A 512 43.00 17.30 -34.04
N VAL A 513 43.41 18.20 -34.92
CA VAL A 513 43.06 18.18 -36.34
C VAL A 513 44.33 18.12 -37.16
N CYS A 514 44.34 17.28 -38.19
CA CYS A 514 45.45 17.10 -39.10
C CYS A 514 45.84 18.45 -39.73
N ASN A 515 47.13 18.76 -39.80
CA ASN A 515 47.68 20.02 -40.31
C ASN A 515 47.35 21.28 -39.48
N GLU A 516 46.78 21.14 -38.29
CA GLU A 516 46.61 22.23 -37.32
C GLU A 516 47.57 22.06 -36.13
N SER A 517 47.86 23.16 -35.42
CA SER A 517 48.67 23.11 -34.20
C SER A 517 47.90 22.44 -33.06
N CYS A 518 48.56 21.51 -32.38
CA CYS A 518 48.03 20.86 -31.18
C CYS A 518 48.83 21.33 -29.97
N ASP A 519 48.18 22.15 -29.14
CA ASP A 519 48.83 22.86 -28.04
C ASP A 519 48.51 22.26 -26.67
N PHE A 520 49.50 22.20 -25.78
CA PHE A 520 49.31 21.88 -24.37
C PHE A 520 50.43 22.49 -23.49
N ARG A 521 50.11 22.75 -22.23
CA ARG A 521 51.01 23.37 -21.26
C ARG A 521 51.43 22.39 -20.17
N ILE A 522 52.70 22.46 -19.77
CA ILE A 522 53.28 21.70 -18.67
C ILE A 522 53.64 22.67 -17.55
N VAL A 523 53.17 22.42 -16.33
CA VAL A 523 53.49 23.20 -15.14
C VAL A 523 54.45 22.39 -14.26
N THR A 524 55.62 22.95 -13.97
CA THR A 524 56.67 22.35 -13.12
C THR A 524 56.89 23.13 -11.83
N LYS A 525 56.01 24.08 -11.50
CA LYS A 525 56.03 24.85 -10.25
C LYS A 525 56.03 23.87 -9.07
N ASP A 526 56.97 24.07 -8.15
CA ASP A 526 57.16 23.29 -6.91
C ASP A 526 57.68 21.84 -7.06
N ALA A 527 58.02 21.39 -8.29
CA ALA A 527 58.51 20.02 -8.52
C ALA A 527 60.02 19.80 -8.24
N GLY A 528 60.76 20.86 -7.90
CA GLY A 528 62.22 20.83 -7.70
C GLY A 528 63.02 20.84 -9.00
N SER A 529 64.34 20.69 -8.92
CA SER A 529 65.24 20.68 -10.08
C SER A 529 65.28 19.30 -10.76
N GLY A 530 64.76 19.20 -11.98
CA GLY A 530 64.72 17.97 -12.77
C GLY A 530 64.55 18.24 -14.27
N GLY A 531 65.10 17.37 -15.12
CA GLY A 531 65.00 17.52 -16.58
C GLY A 531 63.61 17.15 -17.11
N LEU A 532 63.00 18.04 -17.90
CA LEU A 532 61.73 17.81 -18.60
C LEU A 532 61.98 17.26 -20.01
N SER A 533 61.27 16.21 -20.40
CA SER A 533 61.33 15.64 -21.75
C SER A 533 59.92 15.33 -22.27
N VAL A 534 59.69 15.62 -23.55
CA VAL A 534 58.41 15.44 -24.23
C VAL A 534 58.65 14.73 -25.55
N THR A 535 57.90 13.64 -25.81
CA THR A 535 57.92 12.94 -27.11
C THR A 535 56.49 12.73 -27.62
N VAL A 536 56.31 12.86 -28.93
CA VAL A 536 55.04 12.61 -29.62
C VAL A 536 55.27 11.55 -30.69
N GLU A 537 54.55 10.44 -30.58
CA GLU A 537 54.67 9.28 -31.48
C GLU A 537 53.29 8.93 -32.04
N GLY A 538 53.13 8.87 -33.37
CA GLY A 538 51.83 8.55 -33.95
C GLY A 538 51.89 8.25 -35.43
N SER A 539 50.71 8.31 -36.07
CA SER A 539 50.50 7.89 -37.46
C SER A 539 51.27 8.74 -38.50
N SER A 540 51.85 9.87 -38.10
CA SER A 540 52.88 10.59 -38.84
C SER A 540 53.93 11.19 -37.91
N LYS A 541 55.09 11.58 -38.47
CA LYS A 541 56.05 12.39 -37.72
C LYS A 541 55.49 13.79 -37.54
N ALA A 542 55.25 14.18 -36.28
CA ALA A 542 54.86 15.53 -35.91
C ALA A 542 56.11 16.31 -35.49
N GLU A 543 56.23 17.55 -35.99
CA GLU A 543 57.21 18.50 -35.46
C GLU A 543 56.72 18.97 -34.08
N ILE A 544 57.64 19.14 -33.12
CA ILE A 544 57.33 19.51 -31.73
C ILE A 544 58.15 20.75 -31.35
N GLN A 545 57.50 21.76 -30.79
CA GLN A 545 58.11 22.95 -30.24
C GLN A 545 57.75 23.05 -28.75
N CYS A 546 58.75 23.27 -27.86
CA CYS A 546 58.52 23.61 -26.45
C CYS A 546 59.09 25.01 -26.21
N GLU A 547 58.28 25.91 -25.65
CA GLU A 547 58.69 27.24 -25.22
C GLU A 547 58.61 27.35 -23.70
N ASP A 548 59.76 27.57 -23.06
CA ASP A 548 59.84 27.78 -21.62
C ASP A 548 59.48 29.24 -21.28
N ASN A 549 58.37 29.41 -20.57
CA ASN A 549 57.82 30.70 -20.18
C ASN A 549 58.59 31.34 -19.01
N LYS A 550 59.60 30.65 -18.44
CA LYS A 550 60.46 31.10 -17.33
C LYS A 550 59.71 31.47 -16.05
N ASP A 551 58.43 31.12 -15.97
CA ASP A 551 57.62 31.27 -14.77
C ASP A 551 57.40 29.91 -14.08
N GLY A 552 57.98 28.81 -14.59
CA GLY A 552 57.71 27.45 -14.14
C GLY A 552 56.67 26.71 -14.99
N THR A 553 56.39 27.20 -16.21
CA THR A 553 55.55 26.52 -17.20
C THR A 553 56.28 26.40 -18.57
N CYS A 554 56.10 25.29 -19.29
CA CYS A 554 56.48 25.15 -20.71
C CYS A 554 55.22 25.00 -21.57
N ASP A 555 55.11 25.78 -22.64
CA ASP A 555 54.11 25.58 -23.69
C ASP A 555 54.66 24.64 -24.76
N VAL A 556 53.88 23.62 -25.11
CA VAL A 556 54.24 22.61 -26.11
C VAL A 556 53.23 22.62 -27.24
N THR A 557 53.72 22.77 -28.47
CA THR A 557 52.92 22.67 -29.68
C THR A 557 53.48 21.56 -30.56
N TYR A 558 52.61 20.75 -31.16
CA TYR A 558 52.99 19.80 -32.21
C TYR A 558 52.01 19.80 -33.38
N TRP A 559 52.48 19.43 -34.58
CA TRP A 559 51.69 19.49 -35.83
C TRP A 559 51.56 18.11 -36.46
N PRO A 560 50.45 17.37 -36.23
CA PRO A 560 50.23 16.07 -36.84
C PRO A 560 49.77 16.23 -38.29
N THR A 561 50.48 15.62 -39.22
CA THR A 561 50.22 15.70 -40.68
C THR A 561 49.34 14.56 -41.22
N ALA A 562 48.88 13.66 -40.36
CA ALA A 562 47.95 12.60 -40.72
C ALA A 562 46.91 12.38 -39.60
N PRO A 563 45.67 11.97 -39.94
CA PRO A 563 44.71 11.52 -38.95
C PRO A 563 45.13 10.17 -38.35
N GLY A 564 44.84 9.97 -37.06
CA GLY A 564 45.22 8.76 -36.32
C GLY A 564 45.39 9.02 -34.82
N GLU A 565 45.73 7.98 -34.07
CA GLU A 565 46.06 8.11 -32.64
C GLU A 565 47.55 8.46 -32.47
N TYR A 566 47.82 9.45 -31.62
CA TYR A 566 49.15 9.93 -31.27
C TYR A 566 49.36 9.78 -29.77
N THR A 567 50.50 9.21 -29.38
CA THR A 567 50.92 8.99 -28.00
C THR A 567 51.89 10.10 -27.59
N ILE A 568 51.56 10.84 -26.54
CA ILE A 568 52.37 11.94 -26.01
C ILE A 568 52.95 11.53 -24.66
N ALA A 569 54.27 11.30 -24.60
CA ALA A 569 54.95 10.98 -23.36
C ALA A 569 55.65 12.23 -22.81
N VAL A 570 55.18 12.69 -21.65
CA VAL A 570 55.83 13.73 -20.85
C VAL A 570 56.52 13.07 -19.65
N LYS A 571 57.82 13.32 -19.47
CA LYS A 571 58.61 12.83 -18.34
C LYS A 571 59.37 13.95 -17.65
N PHE A 572 59.42 13.90 -16.32
CA PHE A 572 60.20 14.79 -15.48
C PHE A 572 61.20 13.99 -14.63
N ALA A 573 62.46 14.42 -14.60
CA ALA A 573 63.58 13.70 -13.99
C ALA A 573 63.68 12.22 -14.44
N GLY A 574 63.33 11.96 -15.71
CA GLY A 574 63.35 10.62 -16.31
C GLY A 574 62.13 9.73 -16.03
N LYS A 575 61.16 10.18 -15.21
CA LYS A 575 59.92 9.44 -14.88
C LYS A 575 58.70 10.06 -15.53
N HIS A 576 57.71 9.25 -15.91
CA HIS A 576 56.43 9.74 -16.43
C HIS A 576 55.68 10.56 -15.37
N ILE A 577 55.11 11.68 -15.80
CA ILE A 577 54.19 12.46 -14.96
C ILE A 577 52.83 11.76 -14.88
N VAL A 578 51.98 12.15 -13.93
CA VAL A 578 50.64 11.57 -13.78
C VAL A 578 49.82 11.76 -15.07
N GLY A 579 49.31 10.65 -15.61
CA GLY A 579 48.54 10.61 -16.87
C GLY A 579 49.39 10.39 -18.14
N SER A 580 50.72 10.45 -18.04
CA SER A 580 51.63 10.17 -19.15
C SER A 580 51.96 8.67 -19.25
N PRO A 581 51.99 8.07 -20.45
CA PRO A 581 51.75 8.70 -21.75
C PRO A 581 50.26 8.98 -22.02
N PHE A 582 49.97 10.14 -22.62
CA PHE A 582 48.64 10.57 -23.03
C PHE A 582 48.33 10.08 -24.45
N THR A 583 47.05 9.89 -24.78
CA THR A 583 46.60 9.49 -26.12
C THR A 583 45.73 10.58 -26.73
N ALA A 584 46.17 11.16 -27.84
CA ALA A 584 45.42 12.17 -28.60
C ALA A 584 44.88 11.60 -29.91
N LYS A 585 43.59 11.83 -30.18
CA LYS A 585 42.94 11.44 -31.45
C LYS A 585 42.98 12.59 -32.44
N ILE A 586 43.71 12.40 -33.54
CA ILE A 586 43.82 13.38 -34.62
C ILE A 586 42.84 13.04 -35.75
N THR A 587 42.00 14.00 -36.09
CA THR A 587 40.96 13.88 -37.14
C THR A 587 41.38 14.61 -38.41
N GLY A 588 40.87 14.22 -39.58
CA GLY A 588 41.29 14.81 -40.86
C GLY A 588 40.87 16.28 -41.00
N SER A 589 41.72 17.12 -41.60
CA SER A 589 41.40 18.55 -41.83
C SER A 589 40.48 18.72 -43.03
N THR A 590 39.31 19.28 -42.78
CA THR A 590 38.42 19.84 -43.80
C THR A 590 38.33 21.34 -43.56
N LEU A 591 39.29 22.09 -44.08
CA LEU A 591 39.22 23.55 -44.12
C LEU A 591 38.80 24.02 -45.52
N SER A 592 37.51 24.36 -45.65
CA SER A 592 37.15 25.65 -46.24
C SER A 592 35.82 26.15 -45.64
N SER A 593 36.01 27.07 -44.70
CA SER A 593 35.19 28.26 -44.40
C SER A 593 33.70 28.13 -44.03
N GLU A 594 33.46 28.55 -42.78
CA GLU A 594 32.25 29.13 -42.18
C GLU A 594 31.31 28.20 -41.37
N ASN A 595 31.56 28.21 -40.05
CA ASN A 595 30.59 28.16 -38.95
C ASN A 595 29.32 27.33 -39.18
N ARG A 596 29.42 26.02 -38.99
CA ARG A 596 28.27 25.17 -38.65
C ARG A 596 28.43 24.57 -37.26
N LYS A 597 27.95 25.30 -36.25
CA LYS A 597 27.51 24.67 -35.00
C LYS A 597 26.28 23.81 -35.35
N ARG A 598 26.49 22.49 -35.40
CA ARG A 598 25.46 21.48 -35.68
C ARG A 598 24.44 21.43 -34.57
N SER A 599 23.18 21.28 -34.95
CA SER A 599 22.01 21.39 -34.08
C SER A 599 21.40 20.01 -33.93
N GLN A 600 21.75 19.28 -32.86
CA GLN A 600 21.08 18.04 -32.54
C GLN A 600 19.62 18.36 -32.14
N VAL A 601 18.67 17.85 -32.90
CA VAL A 601 17.24 17.98 -32.60
C VAL A 601 16.88 16.98 -31.49
N MET A 602 17.08 17.40 -30.25
CA MET A 602 16.26 17.11 -29.05
C MET A 602 16.89 17.83 -27.85
N GLY A 603 16.22 18.88 -27.37
CA GLY A 603 16.68 19.70 -26.24
C GLY A 603 17.65 20.81 -26.65
N GLY A 604 17.33 22.06 -26.32
CA GLY A 604 18.07 23.25 -26.78
C GLY A 604 19.55 23.23 -26.38
N ASN A 605 20.42 23.64 -27.31
CA ASN A 605 21.86 23.78 -27.05
C ASN A 605 22.13 24.88 -26.01
N GLN A 606 22.98 24.57 -25.04
CA GLN A 606 23.36 25.38 -23.87
C GLN A 606 24.86 25.67 -23.87
N SER A 607 25.30 26.79 -23.28
CA SER A 607 26.74 27.10 -23.09
C SER A 607 27.31 26.27 -21.93
N GLU A 608 28.30 25.38 -22.17
CA GLU A 608 28.84 24.44 -21.16
C GLU A 608 30.21 24.84 -20.56
N ILE A 609 30.35 24.86 -19.23
CA ILE A 609 31.63 25.05 -18.49
C ILE A 609 32.00 23.78 -17.71
N SER A 610 33.25 23.30 -17.80
CA SER A 610 33.71 22.05 -17.18
C SER A 610 34.61 22.27 -15.94
N LEU A 611 34.29 21.64 -14.80
CA LEU A 611 35.00 21.72 -13.51
C LEU A 611 35.48 20.34 -13.03
N ARG A 612 36.73 20.22 -12.55
CA ARG A 612 37.26 18.95 -11.99
C ARG A 612 36.93 18.84 -10.50
N VAL A 613 36.04 17.92 -10.14
CA VAL A 613 35.62 17.64 -8.75
C VAL A 613 35.47 16.11 -8.58
N THR A 614 35.85 15.56 -7.43
CA THR A 614 35.81 14.11 -7.15
C THR A 614 34.38 13.61 -6.85
N GLU A 615 34.11 12.30 -6.99
CA GLU A 615 32.75 11.74 -6.90
C GLU A 615 32.06 11.88 -5.52
N ILE A 616 32.83 12.13 -4.46
CA ILE A 616 32.32 12.30 -3.10
C ILE A 616 31.74 13.72 -2.89
N ASP A 617 32.14 14.69 -3.72
CA ASP A 617 31.93 16.13 -3.54
C ASP A 617 30.70 16.70 -4.31
N ILE A 618 30.00 15.89 -5.10
CA ILE A 618 28.94 16.37 -6.03
C ILE A 618 27.66 16.77 -5.29
N HIS A 619 27.37 16.17 -4.13
CA HIS A 619 26.12 16.39 -3.38
C HIS A 619 26.12 17.71 -2.58
N ASP A 620 27.27 18.38 -2.46
CA ASP A 620 27.45 19.56 -1.60
C ASP A 620 27.63 20.87 -2.40
N LEU A 621 27.41 20.86 -3.73
CA LEU A 621 27.62 21.99 -4.65
C LEU A 621 26.31 22.58 -5.20
N ASN A 622 26.22 23.91 -5.27
CA ASN A 622 25.09 24.66 -5.87
C ASN A 622 25.60 25.70 -6.89
N ALA A 623 24.85 26.00 -7.96
CA ALA A 623 25.25 27.02 -8.94
C ALA A 623 24.10 27.98 -9.34
N THR A 624 24.42 29.26 -9.56
CA THR A 624 23.49 30.30 -10.01
C THR A 624 24.09 31.13 -11.14
N LYS A 625 23.28 31.63 -12.08
CA LYS A 625 23.66 32.57 -13.14
C LYS A 625 22.95 33.90 -12.92
N ARG A 626 23.72 34.97 -12.76
CA ARG A 626 23.26 36.35 -12.80
C ARG A 626 23.40 36.93 -14.21
N SER A 627 22.30 37.42 -14.75
CA SER A 627 22.26 38.14 -16.04
C SER A 627 22.81 39.58 -15.91
N PRO A 628 23.12 40.26 -17.04
CA PRO A 628 23.50 41.67 -17.07
C PRO A 628 22.46 42.60 -16.42
N SER A 629 21.17 42.26 -16.51
CA SER A 629 20.07 42.98 -15.85
C SER A 629 19.99 42.75 -14.34
N GLY A 630 20.85 41.89 -13.79
CA GLY A 630 20.97 41.59 -12.38
C GLY A 630 20.05 40.46 -11.89
N ILE A 631 19.27 39.84 -12.77
CA ILE A 631 18.38 38.71 -12.46
C ILE A 631 19.21 37.45 -12.26
N GLU A 632 19.05 36.79 -11.11
CA GLU A 632 19.70 35.51 -10.77
C GLU A 632 18.77 34.32 -11.04
N ASP A 633 19.23 33.41 -11.90
CA ASP A 633 18.58 32.14 -12.23
C ASP A 633 19.41 30.97 -11.68
N ILE A 634 18.76 29.87 -11.29
CA ILE A 634 19.47 28.67 -10.82
C ILE A 634 20.03 27.89 -12.01
N CYS A 635 21.29 27.45 -11.92
CA CYS A 635 21.95 26.67 -12.96
C CYS A 635 21.88 25.16 -12.67
N LEU A 636 21.67 24.37 -13.72
CA LEU A 636 21.75 22.91 -13.63
C LEU A 636 23.22 22.46 -13.76
N LEU A 637 23.65 21.59 -12.84
CA LEU A 637 24.96 20.94 -12.85
C LEU A 637 24.79 19.56 -13.52
N LYS A 638 25.59 19.27 -14.55
CA LYS A 638 25.52 18.03 -15.33
C LYS A 638 26.87 17.33 -15.34
N LYS A 639 26.92 16.02 -15.10
CA LYS A 639 28.18 15.26 -15.25
C LYS A 639 28.49 15.10 -16.75
N LEU A 640 29.64 15.58 -17.19
CA LEU A 640 30.10 15.45 -18.58
C LEU A 640 30.74 14.07 -18.81
N ALA A 641 30.78 13.62 -20.06
CA ALA A 641 31.24 12.28 -20.45
C ALA A 641 32.71 11.96 -20.07
N ASN A 642 33.49 13.00 -19.75
CA ASN A 642 34.88 12.93 -19.28
C ASN A 642 35.01 12.93 -17.74
N GLY A 643 33.89 12.88 -17.00
CA GLY A 643 33.87 12.78 -15.54
C GLY A 643 33.92 14.12 -14.78
N SER A 644 34.04 15.26 -15.46
CA SER A 644 33.95 16.60 -14.86
C SER A 644 32.53 17.15 -14.80
N LEU A 645 32.30 18.18 -13.97
CA LEU A 645 31.00 18.81 -13.76
C LEU A 645 30.80 19.96 -14.77
N GLY A 646 29.74 19.88 -15.56
CA GLY A 646 29.26 20.83 -16.57
C GLY A 646 28.20 21.79 -16.02
N ILE A 647 28.24 23.07 -16.38
CA ILE A 647 27.13 24.03 -16.14
C ILE A 647 26.58 24.51 -17.47
N SER A 648 25.26 24.47 -17.66
CA SER A 648 24.63 24.73 -18.96
C SER A 648 23.44 25.70 -18.88
N PHE A 649 23.41 26.74 -19.73
CA PHE A 649 22.28 27.70 -19.81
C PHE A 649 22.07 28.28 -21.22
N ILE A 650 20.88 28.83 -21.48
CA ILE A 650 20.51 29.53 -22.73
C ILE A 650 20.48 31.04 -22.47
N PRO A 651 21.34 31.83 -23.10
CA PRO A 651 21.36 33.27 -22.89
C PRO A 651 20.17 33.95 -23.59
N LYS A 652 19.50 34.87 -22.88
CA LYS A 652 18.33 35.62 -23.37
C LYS A 652 18.61 37.13 -23.53
N GLU A 653 19.75 37.58 -23.03
CA GLU A 653 20.18 38.98 -23.00
C GLU A 653 21.61 39.07 -23.52
N ILE A 654 21.95 40.22 -24.11
CA ILE A 654 23.31 40.53 -24.56
C ILE A 654 24.09 41.07 -23.36
N GLY A 655 25.33 40.62 -23.16
CA GLY A 655 26.24 41.15 -22.15
C GLY A 655 26.82 40.10 -21.19
N GLU A 656 27.51 40.58 -20.15
CA GLU A 656 28.24 39.74 -19.19
C GLU A 656 27.31 39.08 -18.16
N HIS A 657 27.27 37.75 -18.20
CA HIS A 657 26.59 36.89 -17.25
C HIS A 657 27.59 36.34 -16.24
N LEU A 658 27.24 36.34 -14.95
CA LEU A 658 28.06 35.84 -13.86
C LEU A 658 27.52 34.50 -13.37
N VAL A 659 28.32 33.45 -13.42
CA VAL A 659 27.94 32.13 -12.90
C VAL A 659 28.66 31.90 -11.57
N ASN A 660 27.91 31.86 -10.48
CA ASN A 660 28.41 31.51 -9.16
C ASN A 660 28.27 30.02 -8.91
N VAL A 661 29.27 29.42 -8.28
CA VAL A 661 29.25 28.03 -7.81
C VAL A 661 29.71 28.01 -6.35
N TYR A 662 28.87 27.44 -5.48
CA TYR A 662 29.02 27.44 -4.04
C TYR A 662 29.17 26.02 -3.48
N ARG A 663 30.01 25.88 -2.45
CA ARG A 663 30.10 24.71 -1.55
C ARG A 663 29.84 25.19 -0.12
N ASP A 664 28.88 24.60 0.59
CA ASP A 664 28.51 25.00 1.96
C ASP A 664 28.29 26.52 2.16
N GLY A 665 27.74 27.19 1.15
CA GLY A 665 27.48 28.64 1.16
C GLY A 665 28.70 29.53 0.86
N LYS A 666 29.87 28.98 0.52
CA LYS A 666 31.06 29.73 0.07
C LYS A 666 31.40 29.44 -1.39
N ASN A 667 31.85 30.45 -2.13
CA ASN A 667 32.29 30.27 -3.52
C ASN A 667 33.45 29.28 -3.62
N ILE A 668 33.39 28.37 -4.58
CA ILE A 668 34.52 27.50 -4.92
C ILE A 668 35.62 28.30 -5.61
N GLU A 669 36.82 27.72 -5.70
CA GLU A 669 37.95 28.31 -6.41
C GLU A 669 37.56 28.68 -7.86
N ASN A 670 37.89 29.92 -8.27
CA ASN A 670 37.53 30.53 -9.56
C ASN A 670 36.05 30.92 -9.77
N SER A 671 35.18 30.75 -8.77
CA SER A 671 33.82 31.33 -8.77
C SER A 671 33.83 32.77 -8.21
N PRO A 672 33.14 33.75 -8.85
CA PRO A 672 32.25 33.61 -10.00
C PRO A 672 32.94 33.59 -11.37
N PHE A 673 32.39 32.78 -12.28
CA PHE A 673 32.80 32.68 -13.68
C PHE A 673 32.09 33.75 -14.53
N ARG A 674 32.82 34.49 -15.36
CA ARG A 674 32.29 35.55 -16.23
C ARG A 674 32.09 35.04 -17.65
N ILE A 675 30.90 35.24 -18.21
CA ILE A 675 30.52 34.74 -19.55
C ILE A 675 29.92 35.88 -20.35
N HIS A 676 30.55 36.27 -21.47
CA HIS A 676 30.05 37.33 -22.34
C HIS A 676 29.18 36.74 -23.47
N VAL A 677 28.02 37.34 -23.72
CA VAL A 677 27.09 36.94 -24.79
C VAL A 677 26.94 38.07 -25.79
N ASP A 678 27.20 37.79 -27.08
CA ASP A 678 27.17 38.77 -28.16
C ASP A 678 25.81 38.86 -28.89
N SER A 679 25.59 39.96 -29.60
CA SER A 679 24.35 40.21 -30.37
C SER A 679 24.07 39.22 -31.52
N SER A 680 25.12 38.58 -32.05
CA SER A 680 25.03 37.54 -33.08
C SER A 680 24.59 36.18 -32.54
N GLU A 681 24.50 36.02 -31.22
CA GLU A 681 24.18 34.78 -30.53
C GLU A 681 22.69 34.67 -30.14
N ILE A 682 21.82 35.58 -30.63
CA ILE A 682 20.37 35.57 -30.38
C ILE A 682 19.60 35.18 -31.65
N GLY A 683 18.66 34.24 -31.52
CA GLY A 683 17.89 33.68 -32.64
C GLY A 683 16.88 34.62 -33.30
N ASP A 684 16.89 34.67 -34.64
CA ASP A 684 16.03 35.46 -35.52
C ASP A 684 15.21 34.54 -36.46
N ALA A 685 13.91 34.39 -36.14
CA ALA A 685 12.98 33.55 -36.89
C ALA A 685 12.72 34.01 -38.33
N SER A 686 12.96 35.30 -38.64
CA SER A 686 12.68 35.85 -39.98
C SER A 686 13.63 35.32 -41.05
N LYS A 687 14.79 34.81 -40.63
CA LYS A 687 15.83 34.25 -41.50
C LYS A 687 15.68 32.75 -41.75
N VAL A 688 14.72 32.09 -41.09
CA VAL A 688 14.41 30.67 -41.28
C VAL A 688 13.57 30.49 -42.55
N LYS A 689 13.99 29.60 -43.44
CA LYS A 689 13.28 29.29 -44.70
C LYS A 689 12.65 27.90 -44.61
N VAL A 690 11.38 27.77 -45.02
CA VAL A 690 10.63 26.50 -44.96
C VAL A 690 10.02 26.18 -46.32
N SER A 691 10.24 24.96 -46.83
CA SER A 691 9.76 24.54 -48.16
C SER A 691 9.58 23.03 -48.26
N GLY A 692 8.51 22.56 -48.92
CA GLY A 692 8.27 21.14 -49.19
C GLY A 692 6.81 20.85 -49.54
N ARG A 693 6.57 19.69 -50.17
CA ARG A 693 5.22 19.29 -50.62
C ARG A 693 4.26 19.08 -49.46
N GLY A 694 4.77 18.57 -48.32
CA GLY A 694 4.02 18.37 -47.09
C GLY A 694 3.57 19.66 -46.39
N LEU A 695 3.85 20.85 -46.93
CA LEU A 695 3.29 22.12 -46.46
C LEU A 695 2.07 22.57 -47.26
N LYS A 696 1.64 21.80 -48.26
CA LYS A 696 0.50 22.14 -49.14
C LYS A 696 -0.51 21.00 -49.25
N GLU A 697 -0.05 19.77 -49.47
CA GLU A 697 -0.90 18.58 -49.58
C GLU A 697 -0.22 17.34 -48.99
N GLY A 698 -1.01 16.35 -48.55
CA GLY A 698 -0.50 15.11 -47.99
C GLY A 698 -1.45 13.91 -48.13
N TYR A 699 -0.99 12.74 -47.69
CA TYR A 699 -1.79 11.51 -47.69
C TYR A 699 -1.80 10.82 -46.33
N ALA A 700 -2.99 10.34 -45.94
CA ALA A 700 -3.19 9.56 -44.73
C ALA A 700 -2.42 8.24 -44.82
N ASN A 701 -1.83 7.84 -43.70
CA ASN A 701 -0.96 6.67 -43.54
C ASN A 701 0.33 6.69 -44.36
N GLN A 702 0.73 7.81 -44.94
CA GLN A 702 1.99 7.98 -45.66
C GLN A 702 2.85 9.07 -45.02
N PHE A 703 4.17 8.98 -45.20
CA PHE A 703 5.08 10.04 -44.78
C PHE A 703 4.97 11.23 -45.73
N ASN A 704 4.67 12.40 -45.16
CA ASN A 704 4.62 13.68 -45.85
C ASN A 704 5.78 14.53 -45.35
N ASP A 705 6.52 15.17 -46.26
CA ASP A 705 7.81 15.74 -45.92
C ASP A 705 7.96 17.21 -46.36
N PHE A 706 8.71 17.97 -45.56
CA PHE A 706 9.17 19.32 -45.88
C PHE A 706 10.50 19.64 -45.20
N THR A 707 11.18 20.68 -45.67
CA THR A 707 12.53 21.06 -45.20
C THR A 707 12.51 22.44 -44.54
N VAL A 708 13.23 22.58 -43.42
CA VAL A 708 13.46 23.82 -42.68
C VAL A 708 14.95 24.17 -42.73
N VAL A 709 15.32 25.36 -43.19
CA VAL A 709 16.71 25.83 -43.29
C VAL A 709 16.93 26.96 -42.27
N THR A 710 17.86 26.75 -41.33
CA THR A 710 18.12 27.66 -40.18
C THR A 710 19.52 28.29 -40.21
N ARG A 711 20.29 28.08 -41.28
CA ARG A 711 21.71 28.48 -41.42
C ARG A 711 22.01 29.93 -41.02
N ASP A 712 21.10 30.85 -41.31
CA ASP A 712 21.32 32.29 -41.14
C ASP A 712 20.59 32.86 -39.91
N ALA A 713 19.99 32.02 -39.07
CA ALA A 713 19.01 32.42 -38.06
C ALA A 713 19.56 32.61 -36.62
N GLY A 714 20.83 32.31 -36.32
CA GLY A 714 21.39 32.47 -34.96
C GLY A 714 21.02 31.34 -33.97
N TYR A 715 21.25 31.49 -32.66
CA TYR A 715 20.86 30.46 -31.66
C TYR A 715 19.40 30.59 -31.24
N GLY A 716 18.61 29.56 -31.54
CA GLY A 716 17.19 29.50 -31.18
C GLY A 716 16.67 28.07 -31.29
N GLY A 717 15.71 27.72 -30.43
CA GLY A 717 15.02 26.43 -30.52
C GLY A 717 14.08 26.40 -31.71
N LEU A 718 14.14 25.33 -32.52
CA LEU A 718 13.13 25.02 -33.54
C LEU A 718 11.99 24.24 -32.87
N SER A 719 10.76 24.74 -32.99
CA SER A 719 9.55 24.11 -32.46
C SER A 719 8.58 23.82 -33.60
N LEU A 720 8.10 22.58 -33.64
CA LEU A 720 7.20 22.06 -34.68
C LEU A 720 5.96 21.47 -33.99
N SER A 721 4.77 21.87 -34.43
CA SER A 721 3.53 21.19 -34.04
C SER A 721 2.60 21.04 -35.24
N ILE A 722 1.77 20.00 -35.21
CA ILE A 722 0.76 19.73 -36.22
C ILE A 722 -0.59 19.50 -35.53
N GLU A 723 -1.61 20.20 -36.01
CA GLU A 723 -2.96 20.19 -35.47
C GLU A 723 -3.93 19.80 -36.57
N GLY A 724 -4.72 18.76 -36.39
CA GLY A 724 -5.65 18.28 -37.41
C GLY A 724 -6.46 17.08 -36.94
N PRO A 725 -7.23 16.45 -37.86
CA PRO A 725 -8.14 15.34 -37.57
C PRO A 725 -7.50 14.16 -36.79
N SER A 726 -6.21 13.90 -37.02
CA SER A 726 -5.44 12.92 -36.25
C SER A 726 -4.19 13.53 -35.63
N LYS A 727 -3.65 12.93 -34.58
CA LYS A 727 -2.24 13.13 -34.26
C LYS A 727 -1.39 12.58 -35.40
N ALA A 728 -0.30 13.26 -35.74
CA ALA A 728 0.68 12.81 -36.72
C ALA A 728 2.04 12.79 -36.04
N ASP A 729 2.73 11.66 -36.13
CA ASP A 729 4.11 11.55 -35.64
C ASP A 729 4.99 12.46 -36.51
N ILE A 730 5.79 13.31 -35.86
CA ILE A 730 6.73 14.21 -36.54
C ILE A 730 8.14 13.69 -36.29
N GLU A 731 8.86 13.38 -37.36
CA GLU A 731 10.27 13.01 -37.32
C GLU A 731 11.09 14.13 -37.93
N CYS A 732 12.16 14.52 -37.25
CA CYS A 732 13.09 15.54 -37.70
C CYS A 732 14.46 14.91 -37.95
N HIS A 733 14.92 14.97 -39.18
CA HIS A 733 16.25 14.52 -39.58
C HIS A 733 17.12 15.74 -39.88
N ASP A 734 18.17 15.96 -39.09
CA ASP A 734 19.16 16.98 -39.38
C ASP A 734 20.04 16.49 -40.54
N ASN A 735 20.08 17.24 -41.63
CA ASN A 735 20.92 16.91 -42.79
C ASN A 735 22.39 17.30 -42.58
N GLU A 736 22.74 17.74 -41.36
CA GLU A 736 24.07 18.19 -40.93
C GLU A 736 24.63 19.38 -41.73
N ASP A 737 23.80 19.97 -42.56
CA ASP A 737 24.13 21.10 -43.42
C ASP A 737 23.41 22.37 -42.96
N GLY A 738 22.69 22.38 -41.83
CA GLY A 738 21.88 23.52 -41.37
C GLY A 738 20.48 23.56 -42.01
N SER A 739 20.07 22.46 -42.64
CA SER A 739 18.69 22.16 -42.99
C SER A 739 18.20 20.91 -42.25
N CYS A 740 16.95 20.92 -41.85
CA CYS A 740 16.27 19.81 -41.20
C CYS A 740 15.15 19.32 -42.13
N LEU A 741 15.18 18.04 -42.48
CA LEU A 741 14.09 17.35 -43.14
C LEU A 741 13.07 16.92 -42.08
N VAL A 742 11.86 17.46 -42.16
CA VAL A 742 10.75 17.13 -41.29
C VAL A 742 9.81 16.22 -42.06
N THR A 743 9.50 15.06 -41.49
CA THR A 743 8.47 14.16 -42.02
C THR A 743 7.35 14.01 -41.01
N TYR A 744 6.12 13.89 -41.47
CA TYR A 744 4.98 13.62 -40.63
C TYR A 744 4.01 12.64 -41.27
N ARG A 745 3.40 11.78 -40.44
CA ARG A 745 2.50 10.71 -40.90
C ARG A 745 1.11 10.86 -40.26
N PRO A 746 0.18 11.59 -40.90
CA PRO A 746 -1.21 11.69 -40.46
C PRO A 746 -1.93 10.37 -40.73
N THR A 747 -2.84 9.97 -39.86
CA THR A 747 -3.57 8.69 -39.97
C THR A 747 -5.00 8.85 -40.47
N GLU A 748 -5.51 10.09 -40.51
CA GLU A 748 -6.83 10.44 -41.04
C GLU A 748 -6.74 11.47 -42.16
N PRO A 749 -7.65 11.41 -43.14
CA PRO A 749 -7.79 12.47 -44.13
C PRO A 749 -8.49 13.69 -43.54
N GLY A 750 -8.08 14.88 -43.98
CA GLY A 750 -8.69 16.16 -43.63
C GLY A 750 -7.67 17.29 -43.58
N ILE A 751 -8.06 18.43 -43.00
CA ILE A 751 -7.24 19.65 -43.02
C ILE A 751 -6.35 19.69 -41.79
N TYR A 752 -5.04 19.79 -41.99
CA TYR A 752 -4.02 19.90 -40.95
C TYR A 752 -3.38 21.29 -40.96
N ILE A 753 -3.01 21.79 -39.78
CA ILE A 753 -2.35 23.07 -39.55
C ILE A 753 -0.96 22.78 -38.97
N LEU A 754 0.10 23.18 -39.68
CA LEU A 754 1.49 23.02 -39.23
C LEU A 754 2.05 24.34 -38.70
N ASN A 755 2.44 24.33 -37.44
CA ASN A 755 3.14 25.43 -36.77
C ASN A 755 4.65 25.17 -36.80
N VAL A 756 5.42 26.12 -37.33
CA VAL A 756 6.87 26.10 -37.34
C VAL A 756 7.35 27.40 -36.69
N LYS A 757 8.07 27.28 -35.58
CA LYS A 757 8.58 28.41 -34.79
C LYS A 757 10.08 28.28 -34.56
N PHE A 758 10.78 29.40 -34.51
CA PHE A 758 12.19 29.48 -34.18
C PHE A 758 12.41 30.56 -33.12
N ALA A 759 13.14 30.25 -32.03
CA ALA A 759 13.28 31.14 -30.87
C ALA A 759 11.92 31.70 -30.39
N ASP A 760 10.92 30.81 -30.26
CA ASP A 760 9.54 31.08 -29.86
C ASP A 760 8.72 32.03 -30.77
N LYS A 761 9.22 32.37 -31.97
CA LYS A 761 8.51 33.18 -32.97
C LYS A 761 8.17 32.37 -34.22
N HIS A 762 7.02 32.61 -34.83
CA HIS A 762 6.63 31.96 -36.09
C HIS A 762 7.58 32.35 -37.22
N VAL A 763 7.99 31.35 -38.00
CA VAL A 763 8.77 31.56 -39.23
C VAL A 763 7.84 32.00 -40.35
N SER A 764 8.40 32.63 -41.38
CA SER A 764 7.64 33.15 -42.52
C SER A 764 6.77 32.07 -43.18
N GLY A 765 5.45 32.30 -43.24
CA GLY A 765 4.46 31.39 -43.81
C GLY A 765 3.78 30.44 -42.81
N SER A 766 4.27 30.36 -41.57
CA SER A 766 3.59 29.64 -40.49
C SER A 766 2.49 30.51 -39.86
N PRO A 767 1.32 29.94 -39.52
CA PRO A 767 0.91 28.53 -39.68
C PRO A 767 0.59 28.14 -41.14
N PHE A 768 0.94 26.90 -41.52
CA PHE A 768 0.67 26.33 -42.85
C PHE A 768 -0.56 25.44 -42.82
N THR A 769 -1.48 25.58 -43.77
CA THR A 769 -2.67 24.72 -43.89
C THR A 769 -2.48 23.69 -45.00
N VAL A 770 -2.68 22.41 -44.68
CA VAL A 770 -2.41 21.27 -45.55
C VAL A 770 -3.64 20.38 -45.67
N ASN A 771 -4.01 20.02 -46.89
CA ASN A 771 -5.10 19.06 -47.11
C ASN A 771 -4.54 17.64 -47.27
N VAL A 772 -4.96 16.72 -46.40
CA VAL A 772 -4.51 15.32 -46.38
C VAL A 772 -5.61 14.40 -46.92
N GLY A 773 -5.34 13.62 -47.96
CA GLY A 773 -6.30 12.69 -48.60
C GLY A 773 -6.01 11.20 -48.36
N GLY A 774 -6.95 10.30 -48.68
CA GLY A 774 -6.76 8.83 -48.65
C GLY A 774 -7.65 8.06 -47.66
N HIS A 775 -7.54 6.72 -47.65
CA HIS A 775 -8.27 5.86 -46.71
C HIS A 775 -7.51 5.75 -45.38
N GLY A 776 -8.14 6.20 -44.29
CA GLY A 776 -7.56 6.27 -42.93
C GLY A 776 -7.24 4.90 -42.32
N SER A 777 -6.40 4.92 -41.27
CA SER A 777 -5.90 3.71 -40.59
C SER A 777 -7.01 2.94 -39.89
N SER A 778 -6.98 1.61 -39.98
CA SER A 778 -7.85 0.69 -39.28
C SER A 778 -7.72 0.80 -37.75
N ARG A 779 -8.55 1.63 -37.12
CA ARG A 779 -8.91 1.52 -35.69
C ARG A 779 -10.26 0.80 -35.57
N LEU A 780 -10.35 -0.18 -34.68
CA LEU A 780 -11.62 -0.90 -34.44
C LEU A 780 -12.52 -0.03 -33.56
N ARG A 781 -13.66 0.39 -34.13
CA ARG A 781 -14.65 1.26 -33.49
C ARG A 781 -15.85 0.44 -33.04
N GLU A 782 -16.27 0.63 -31.79
CA GLU A 782 -17.60 0.24 -31.32
C GLU A 782 -18.40 1.51 -31.03
N SER A 783 -19.60 1.61 -31.58
CA SER A 783 -20.47 2.77 -31.39
C SER A 783 -21.91 2.32 -31.13
N ILE A 784 -22.59 3.07 -30.26
CA ILE A 784 -24.01 2.91 -30.01
C ILE A 784 -24.67 4.26 -30.27
N ILE A 785 -25.66 4.28 -31.16
CA ILE A 785 -26.50 5.45 -31.46
C ILE A 785 -27.91 5.11 -30.97
N ARG A 786 -28.47 5.94 -30.07
CA ARG A 786 -29.88 5.82 -29.68
C ARG A 786 -30.61 7.15 -29.80
N GLU A 787 -31.69 7.13 -30.58
CA GLU A 787 -32.59 8.27 -30.72
C GLU A 787 -33.57 8.30 -29.55
N ARG A 788 -33.68 9.46 -28.89
CA ARG A 788 -34.65 9.68 -27.81
C ARG A 788 -35.74 10.64 -28.31
N ARG A 789 -36.99 10.35 -27.97
CA ARG A 789 -38.05 11.38 -27.96
C ARG A 789 -37.90 12.22 -26.70
N ALA A 790 -38.03 13.55 -26.79
CA ALA A 790 -37.99 14.42 -25.62
C ALA A 790 -38.90 13.87 -24.51
N ALA A 791 -38.41 13.87 -23.26
CA ALA A 791 -39.33 13.81 -22.14
C ALA A 791 -40.26 15.02 -22.24
N ASP A 792 -41.57 14.82 -22.09
CA ASP A 792 -42.55 15.89 -22.21
C ASP A 792 -42.16 17.06 -21.29
N ILE A 793 -42.19 18.27 -21.82
CA ILE A 793 -41.89 19.48 -21.06
C ILE A 793 -42.92 19.53 -19.93
N THR A 794 -42.45 19.38 -18.69
CA THR A 794 -43.34 19.44 -17.54
C THR A 794 -43.90 20.85 -17.44
N HIS A 795 -45.18 21.01 -17.77
CA HIS A 795 -45.90 22.27 -17.62
C HIS A 795 -46.40 22.40 -16.19
N ILE A 796 -46.62 23.64 -15.72
CA ILE A 796 -47.33 23.90 -14.46
C ILE A 796 -48.64 23.09 -14.47
N GLY A 797 -48.86 22.29 -13.43
CA GLY A 797 -50.03 21.40 -13.30
C GLY A 797 -49.83 19.97 -13.84
N SER A 798 -48.68 19.63 -14.41
CA SER A 798 -48.39 18.26 -14.89
C SER A 798 -47.93 17.36 -13.74
N GLN A 799 -48.32 16.08 -13.73
CA GLN A 799 -47.88 15.14 -12.70
C GLN A 799 -46.43 14.70 -12.95
N CYS A 800 -45.52 15.11 -12.06
CA CYS A 800 -44.14 14.65 -12.01
C CYS A 800 -44.06 13.31 -11.29
N GLU A 801 -43.21 12.40 -11.75
CA GLU A 801 -42.97 11.10 -11.14
C GLU A 801 -41.46 10.82 -11.03
N LEU A 802 -41.02 10.27 -9.89
CA LEU A 802 -39.65 9.83 -9.60
C LEU A 802 -39.69 8.37 -9.16
N SER A 803 -39.15 7.46 -9.98
CA SER A 803 -39.07 6.04 -9.66
C SER A 803 -37.76 5.69 -8.95
N LEU A 804 -37.83 4.96 -7.85
CA LEU A 804 -36.71 4.58 -6.99
C LEU A 804 -36.74 3.09 -6.68
N LYS A 805 -35.57 2.44 -6.72
CA LYS A 805 -35.42 1.06 -6.26
C LYS A 805 -34.69 1.03 -4.91
N ILE A 806 -35.38 0.62 -3.85
CA ILE A 806 -34.85 0.56 -2.48
C ILE A 806 -35.12 -0.84 -1.90
N PRO A 807 -34.12 -1.76 -1.95
CA PRO A 807 -34.26 -3.12 -1.46
C PRO A 807 -34.46 -3.23 0.05
N GLY A 808 -35.41 -4.05 0.50
CA GLY A 808 -35.62 -4.37 1.92
C GLY A 808 -36.29 -3.28 2.76
N THR A 809 -36.90 -2.28 2.12
CA THR A 809 -37.66 -1.20 2.76
C THR A 809 -39.15 -1.39 2.53
N SER A 810 -40.00 -0.89 3.44
CA SER A 810 -41.46 -0.79 3.29
C SER A 810 -41.87 0.68 3.06
N SER A 811 -42.97 0.93 2.34
CA SER A 811 -43.54 2.27 2.12
C SER A 811 -43.79 3.08 3.39
N PHE A 812 -44.03 2.42 4.54
CA PHE A 812 -44.21 3.08 5.85
C PHE A 812 -42.94 3.71 6.43
N ASP A 813 -41.75 3.24 6.02
CA ASP A 813 -40.46 3.74 6.51
C ASP A 813 -39.93 4.93 5.69
N MET A 814 -40.73 5.43 4.72
CA MET A 814 -40.33 6.48 3.79
C MET A 814 -41.14 7.77 3.93
N SER A 815 -40.48 8.90 3.69
CA SER A 815 -41.14 10.21 3.56
C SER A 815 -40.57 10.98 2.38
N ALA A 816 -41.41 11.74 1.68
CA ALA A 816 -41.01 12.54 0.54
C ALA A 816 -41.73 13.90 0.51
N TYR A 817 -40.99 14.96 0.21
CA TYR A 817 -41.50 16.33 0.10
C TYR A 817 -40.80 17.08 -1.04
N VAL A 818 -41.53 17.97 -1.71
CA VAL A 818 -41.03 18.85 -2.75
C VAL A 818 -40.95 20.28 -2.24
N THR A 819 -39.81 20.93 -2.47
CA THR A 819 -39.59 22.36 -2.24
C THR A 819 -39.68 23.08 -3.58
N SER A 820 -40.58 24.05 -3.68
CA SER A 820 -40.70 24.92 -4.86
C SER A 820 -39.54 25.94 -4.97
N PRO A 821 -39.35 26.60 -6.13
CA PRO A 821 -38.34 27.64 -6.33
C PRO A 821 -38.43 28.80 -5.33
N ILE A 822 -39.64 29.09 -4.81
CA ILE A 822 -39.90 30.14 -3.82
C ILE A 822 -39.80 29.63 -2.36
N GLY A 823 -39.35 28.38 -2.16
CA GLY A 823 -39.11 27.79 -0.84
C GLY A 823 -40.34 27.18 -0.15
N ARG A 824 -41.48 27.08 -0.83
CA ARG A 824 -42.69 26.42 -0.29
C ARG A 824 -42.54 24.89 -0.34
N LEU A 825 -42.83 24.22 0.79
CA LEU A 825 -42.75 22.78 0.98
C LEU A 825 -44.11 22.11 0.80
N GLU A 826 -44.21 21.05 0.01
CA GLU A 826 -45.41 20.22 -0.14
C GLU A 826 -45.07 18.73 -0.07
N ASN A 827 -45.96 17.90 0.48
CA ASN A 827 -45.74 16.45 0.57
C ASN A 827 -45.89 15.80 -0.82
N CYS A 828 -45.01 14.86 -1.14
CA CYS A 828 -45.14 14.03 -2.33
C CYS A 828 -45.98 12.78 -2.03
N GLU A 829 -46.68 12.28 -3.03
CA GLU A 829 -47.37 10.98 -2.98
C GLU A 829 -46.33 9.86 -3.21
N ILE A 830 -46.34 8.82 -2.38
CA ILE A 830 -45.48 7.64 -2.54
C ILE A 830 -46.35 6.46 -2.93
N VAL A 831 -46.09 5.88 -4.10
CA VAL A 831 -46.81 4.72 -4.64
C VAL A 831 -45.84 3.53 -4.69
N GLU A 832 -46.22 2.42 -4.09
CA GLU A 832 -45.48 1.16 -4.15
C GLU A 832 -45.87 0.41 -5.43
N LEU A 833 -44.88 0.01 -6.23
CA LEU A 833 -45.11 -0.62 -7.54
C LEU A 833 -44.94 -2.15 -7.44
N ASP A 834 -43.72 -2.62 -7.14
CA ASP A 834 -43.34 -4.04 -7.01
C ASP A 834 -42.27 -4.23 -5.90
N ASP A 835 -41.83 -5.46 -5.60
CA ASP A 835 -40.79 -5.77 -4.60
C ASP A 835 -39.53 -4.90 -4.79
N CYS A 836 -39.39 -3.90 -3.90
CA CYS A 836 -38.32 -2.91 -3.84
C CYS A 836 -38.41 -1.71 -4.81
N ASN A 837 -39.51 -1.51 -5.56
CA ASN A 837 -39.69 -0.37 -6.48
C ASN A 837 -40.78 0.60 -5.99
N TYR A 838 -40.46 1.90 -5.91
CA TYR A 838 -41.31 2.97 -5.43
C TYR A 838 -41.41 4.12 -6.44
N SER A 839 -42.56 4.77 -6.50
CA SER A 839 -42.82 5.93 -7.36
C SER A 839 -43.26 7.13 -6.51
N ILE A 840 -42.50 8.23 -6.56
CA ILE A 840 -42.80 9.47 -5.86
C ILE A 840 -43.41 10.47 -6.82
N LYS A 841 -44.62 10.94 -6.55
CA LYS A 841 -45.39 11.83 -7.43
C LYS A 841 -45.63 13.20 -6.79
N PHE A 842 -45.52 14.26 -7.59
CA PHE A 842 -45.91 15.62 -7.18
C PHE A 842 -46.38 16.44 -8.38
N ILE A 843 -47.11 17.53 -8.12
CA ILE A 843 -47.63 18.42 -9.18
C ILE A 843 -47.05 19.82 -8.94
N PRO A 844 -46.17 20.34 -9.82
CA PRO A 844 -45.59 21.66 -9.68
C PRO A 844 -46.62 22.73 -10.03
N LYS A 845 -46.71 23.76 -9.18
CA LYS A 845 -47.68 24.86 -9.32
C LYS A 845 -47.09 26.11 -9.95
N GLU A 846 -45.79 26.13 -10.18
CA GLU A 846 -45.05 27.29 -10.66
C GLU A 846 -43.85 26.88 -11.53
N MET A 847 -43.25 27.84 -12.23
CA MET A 847 -42.09 27.64 -13.10
C MET A 847 -40.78 27.78 -12.31
N GLY A 848 -39.78 26.97 -12.62
CA GLY A 848 -38.45 26.99 -11.99
C GLY A 848 -37.99 25.64 -11.43
N VAL A 849 -36.86 25.64 -10.72
CA VAL A 849 -36.24 24.46 -10.12
C VAL A 849 -36.94 24.08 -8.81
N HIS A 850 -37.55 22.89 -8.80
CA HIS A 850 -38.15 22.26 -7.62
C HIS A 850 -37.20 21.21 -7.06
N THR A 851 -37.14 21.07 -5.74
CA THR A 851 -36.21 20.16 -5.05
C THR A 851 -36.98 19.11 -4.26
N VAL A 852 -36.95 17.85 -4.69
CA VAL A 852 -37.65 16.71 -4.07
C VAL A 852 -36.72 15.99 -3.09
N SER A 853 -37.05 16.04 -1.81
CA SER A 853 -36.35 15.29 -0.76
C SER A 853 -37.07 13.98 -0.47
N VAL A 854 -36.31 12.91 -0.32
CA VAL A 854 -36.79 11.56 -0.05
C VAL A 854 -35.93 10.98 1.07
N LYS A 855 -36.59 10.51 2.13
CA LYS A 855 -35.94 9.98 3.32
C LYS A 855 -36.44 8.59 3.65
N HIS A 856 -35.53 7.74 4.12
CA HIS A 856 -35.82 6.45 4.72
C HIS A 856 -35.41 6.50 6.19
N LYS A 857 -36.35 6.26 7.12
CA LYS A 857 -36.14 6.39 8.57
C LYS A 857 -35.46 7.70 8.97
N ASP A 858 -35.99 8.81 8.45
CA ASP A 858 -35.51 10.20 8.63
C ASP A 858 -34.12 10.53 8.05
N MET A 859 -33.44 9.61 7.37
CA MET A 859 -32.20 9.87 6.64
C MET A 859 -32.44 10.01 5.13
N HIS A 860 -31.77 10.98 4.49
CA HIS A 860 -31.81 11.12 3.04
C HIS A 860 -31.27 9.87 2.35
N ILE A 861 -32.00 9.39 1.35
CA ILE A 861 -31.50 8.33 0.47
C ILE A 861 -30.39 8.89 -0.43
N PRO A 862 -29.50 8.05 -0.96
CA PRO A 862 -28.47 8.49 -1.92
C PRO A 862 -29.08 9.25 -3.11
N GLY A 863 -28.54 10.42 -3.43
CA GLY A 863 -29.03 11.30 -4.49
C GLY A 863 -30.15 12.26 -4.07
N SER A 864 -30.72 12.10 -2.87
CA SER A 864 -31.66 13.08 -2.31
C SER A 864 -30.91 14.26 -1.67
N PRO A 865 -31.33 15.51 -1.91
CA PRO A 865 -32.53 15.91 -2.68
C PRO A 865 -32.32 15.98 -4.20
N PHE A 866 -33.39 15.69 -4.96
CA PHE A 866 -33.43 15.64 -6.43
C PHE A 866 -34.00 16.93 -7.03
N GLU A 867 -33.43 17.47 -8.11
CA GLU A 867 -33.91 18.71 -8.74
C GLU A 867 -34.79 18.45 -9.99
N PHE A 868 -35.89 19.20 -10.12
CA PHE A 868 -36.92 19.12 -11.18
C PHE A 868 -37.22 20.52 -11.75
N THR A 869 -36.90 20.76 -13.02
CA THR A 869 -37.18 22.05 -13.69
C THR A 869 -38.52 22.03 -14.42
N VAL A 870 -39.35 23.06 -14.20
CA VAL A 870 -40.71 23.20 -14.76
C VAL A 870 -40.82 24.50 -15.57
N GLY A 871 -41.19 24.42 -16.85
CA GLY A 871 -41.28 25.57 -17.77
C GLY A 871 -40.54 25.37 -19.11
N PRO A 872 -40.76 26.24 -20.13
CA PRO A 872 -40.10 26.14 -21.42
C PRO A 872 -38.59 26.38 -21.30
N ILE A 873 -37.80 25.41 -21.77
CA ILE A 873 -36.35 25.50 -21.85
C ILE A 873 -36.01 26.37 -23.06
N LEU A 874 -35.71 27.66 -22.83
CA LEU A 874 -35.31 28.62 -23.87
C LEU A 874 -33.89 28.39 -24.41
N ASP A 875 -33.10 27.52 -23.76
CA ASP A 875 -31.69 27.28 -24.03
C ASP A 875 -31.37 25.79 -23.82
N GLY A 876 -31.65 24.97 -24.84
CA GLY A 876 -31.33 23.54 -24.91
C GLY A 876 -30.26 23.27 -25.98
N GLY A 877 -29.55 22.15 -25.89
CA GLY A 877 -28.45 21.80 -26.79
C GLY A 877 -27.37 20.95 -26.13
N ALA A 878 -26.36 20.53 -26.90
CA ALA A 878 -25.27 19.69 -26.40
C ALA A 878 -24.52 20.33 -25.23
N HIS A 879 -24.44 21.67 -25.19
CA HIS A 879 -23.81 22.46 -24.12
C HIS A 879 -24.50 22.33 -22.75
N LYS A 880 -25.71 21.78 -22.68
CA LYS A 880 -26.47 21.50 -21.44
C LYS A 880 -26.37 20.04 -21.00
N VAL A 881 -25.84 19.16 -21.85
CA VAL A 881 -25.55 17.78 -21.47
C VAL A 881 -24.31 17.77 -20.58
N ARG A 882 -24.34 16.99 -19.50
CA ARG A 882 -23.20 16.78 -18.60
C ARG A 882 -22.88 15.31 -18.53
N ALA A 883 -21.61 14.95 -18.62
CA ALA A 883 -21.17 13.58 -18.40
C ALA A 883 -20.17 13.56 -17.24
N SER A 884 -20.34 12.65 -16.28
CA SER A 884 -19.46 12.55 -15.13
C SER A 884 -19.40 11.13 -14.58
N GLY A 885 -18.21 10.72 -14.15
CA GLY A 885 -17.94 9.40 -13.60
C GLY A 885 -16.48 9.00 -13.82
N ASN A 886 -16.01 8.03 -13.05
CA ASN A 886 -14.59 7.64 -13.07
C ASN A 886 -14.14 7.15 -14.45
N GLY A 887 -15.04 6.50 -15.21
CA GLY A 887 -14.79 6.05 -16.57
C GLY A 887 -14.61 7.16 -17.62
N LEU A 888 -14.72 8.45 -17.27
CA LEU A 888 -14.34 9.55 -18.18
C LEU A 888 -12.96 10.15 -17.85
N ILE A 889 -12.30 9.63 -16.80
CA ILE A 889 -11.04 10.17 -16.26
C ILE A 889 -9.93 9.13 -16.38
N ARG A 890 -10.18 7.90 -15.92
CA ARG A 890 -9.23 6.78 -15.97
C ARG A 890 -9.97 5.44 -15.90
N GLY A 891 -9.37 4.39 -16.44
CA GLY A 891 -9.94 3.05 -16.33
C GLY A 891 -8.90 1.95 -16.28
N GLU A 892 -9.33 0.72 -15.99
CA GLU A 892 -8.46 -0.45 -15.91
C GLU A 892 -8.83 -1.48 -16.98
N VAL A 893 -7.82 -2.17 -17.53
CA VAL A 893 -8.02 -3.22 -18.53
C VAL A 893 -8.81 -4.39 -17.90
N HIS A 894 -9.79 -4.91 -18.63
CA HIS A 894 -10.69 -5.99 -18.20
C HIS A 894 -11.56 -5.68 -16.98
N VAL A 895 -11.65 -4.40 -16.58
CA VAL A 895 -12.52 -3.92 -15.51
C VAL A 895 -13.60 -3.03 -16.11
N THR A 896 -14.81 -3.10 -15.55
CA THR A 896 -15.93 -2.23 -15.95
C THR A 896 -15.66 -0.79 -15.54
N ASN A 897 -15.59 0.11 -16.52
CA ASN A 897 -15.41 1.54 -16.33
C ASN A 897 -16.75 2.24 -16.56
N GLU A 898 -17.22 3.00 -15.58
CA GLU A 898 -18.58 3.54 -15.58
C GLU A 898 -18.63 5.06 -15.49
N PHE A 899 -19.60 5.66 -16.18
CA PHE A 899 -19.96 7.06 -16.05
C PHE A 899 -21.44 7.31 -16.33
N ASN A 900 -21.94 8.48 -15.92
CA ASN A 900 -23.33 8.88 -16.11
C ASN A 900 -23.39 10.10 -17.06
N ILE A 901 -24.46 10.18 -17.85
CA ILE A 901 -24.78 11.30 -18.74
C ILE A 901 -26.13 11.89 -18.31
N TYR A 902 -26.17 13.18 -18.05
CA TYR A 902 -27.37 13.94 -17.67
C TYR A 902 -27.80 14.80 -18.85
N THR A 903 -28.99 14.52 -19.39
CA THR A 903 -29.52 15.13 -20.62
C THR A 903 -30.77 16.00 -20.35
N ARG A 904 -31.18 16.12 -19.09
CA ARG A 904 -32.47 16.71 -18.69
C ARG A 904 -32.67 18.15 -19.19
N GLU A 905 -31.62 18.95 -19.20
CA GLU A 905 -31.65 20.35 -19.62
C GLU A 905 -31.40 20.56 -21.13
N ALA A 906 -31.06 19.49 -21.86
CA ALA A 906 -30.65 19.57 -23.27
C ALA A 906 -31.81 19.51 -24.26
N GLY A 907 -33.01 19.10 -23.83
CA GLY A 907 -34.20 18.98 -24.68
C GLY A 907 -34.26 17.66 -25.49
N ALA A 908 -35.00 17.65 -26.58
CA ALA A 908 -35.13 16.49 -27.47
C ALA A 908 -33.86 16.30 -28.32
N GLY A 909 -33.32 15.08 -28.37
CA GLY A 909 -32.19 14.80 -29.25
C GLY A 909 -31.63 13.38 -29.15
N GLY A 910 -30.84 13.00 -30.15
CA GLY A 910 -30.14 11.71 -30.22
C GLY A 910 -28.81 11.76 -29.46
N LEU A 911 -28.54 10.74 -28.65
CA LEU A 911 -27.29 10.60 -27.91
C LEU A 911 -26.44 9.50 -28.58
N ALA A 912 -25.22 9.84 -28.97
CA ALA A 912 -24.27 8.93 -29.59
C ALA A 912 -23.01 8.79 -28.73
N ILE A 913 -22.62 7.56 -28.44
CA ILE A 913 -21.43 7.24 -27.64
C ILE A 913 -20.52 6.35 -28.48
N ALA A 914 -19.24 6.70 -28.55
CA ALA A 914 -18.20 5.89 -29.18
C ALA A 914 -16.98 5.81 -28.25
N VAL A 915 -16.43 4.61 -28.10
CA VAL A 915 -15.18 4.37 -27.38
C VAL A 915 -14.15 3.88 -28.39
N GLU A 916 -13.08 4.65 -28.56
CA GLU A 916 -12.07 4.42 -29.60
C GLU A 916 -10.70 4.30 -28.95
N GLY A 917 -10.01 3.17 -29.14
CA GLY A 917 -8.70 2.97 -28.52
C GLY A 917 -7.88 1.85 -29.16
N PRO A 918 -6.81 1.38 -28.48
CA PRO A 918 -5.93 0.32 -28.95
C PRO A 918 -6.65 -0.97 -29.36
N ALA A 919 -7.75 -1.30 -28.68
CA ALA A 919 -8.59 -2.44 -28.98
C ALA A 919 -10.07 -2.08 -28.88
N LYS A 920 -10.95 -2.96 -29.39
CA LYS A 920 -12.40 -2.75 -29.37
C LYS A 920 -12.92 -2.87 -27.93
N ALA A 921 -13.47 -1.80 -27.39
CA ALA A 921 -14.08 -1.81 -26.06
C ALA A 921 -15.56 -2.19 -26.14
N GLU A 922 -16.00 -3.11 -25.27
CA GLU A 922 -17.41 -3.47 -25.16
C GLU A 922 -18.14 -2.38 -24.37
N ILE A 923 -19.28 -1.88 -24.88
CA ILE A 923 -20.03 -0.77 -24.30
C ILE A 923 -21.44 -1.25 -23.92
N ASP A 924 -21.80 -1.04 -22.66
CA ASP A 924 -23.15 -1.22 -22.13
C ASP A 924 -23.80 0.15 -21.83
N PHE A 925 -25.08 0.28 -22.14
CA PHE A 925 -25.84 1.52 -21.97
C PHE A 925 -27.17 1.26 -21.25
N PHE A 926 -27.46 2.08 -20.24
CA PHE A 926 -28.68 1.99 -19.44
C PHE A 926 -29.38 3.36 -19.34
N ASP A 927 -30.56 3.50 -19.94
CA ASP A 927 -31.41 4.69 -19.78
C ASP A 927 -32.29 4.54 -18.53
N ARG A 928 -32.15 5.45 -17.58
CA ARG A 928 -32.90 5.45 -16.31
C ARG A 928 -34.27 6.11 -16.44
N LYS A 929 -34.60 6.69 -17.60
CA LYS A 929 -35.87 7.40 -17.90
C LYS A 929 -36.17 8.63 -17.03
N ASP A 930 -35.25 9.04 -16.15
CA ASP A 930 -35.33 10.24 -15.31
C ASP A 930 -34.59 11.45 -15.91
N GLY A 931 -34.03 11.30 -17.11
CA GLY A 931 -33.16 12.29 -17.76
C GLY A 931 -31.66 12.04 -17.54
N SER A 932 -31.30 10.94 -16.86
CA SER A 932 -29.93 10.42 -16.75
C SER A 932 -29.77 9.07 -17.45
N CYS A 933 -28.57 8.81 -17.95
CA CYS A 933 -28.18 7.57 -18.60
C CYS A 933 -26.87 7.06 -17.97
N GLY A 934 -26.79 5.78 -17.63
CA GLY A 934 -25.57 5.10 -17.23
C GLY A 934 -24.87 4.49 -18.44
N VAL A 935 -23.55 4.60 -18.49
CA VAL A 935 -22.69 3.98 -19.51
C VAL A 935 -21.59 3.21 -18.80
N ALA A 936 -21.39 1.96 -19.21
CA ALA A 936 -20.32 1.11 -18.74
C ALA A 936 -19.52 0.62 -19.96
N TYR A 937 -18.20 0.54 -19.86
CA TYR A 937 -17.40 -0.02 -20.94
C TYR A 937 -16.18 -0.79 -20.41
N VAL A 938 -15.80 -1.86 -21.10
CA VAL A 938 -14.67 -2.72 -20.75
C VAL A 938 -13.65 -2.69 -21.87
N CYS A 939 -12.44 -2.23 -21.55
CA CYS A 939 -11.32 -2.17 -22.48
C CYS A 939 -10.46 -3.43 -22.36
N PRO A 940 -10.21 -4.18 -23.45
CA PRO A 940 -9.45 -5.43 -23.39
C PRO A 940 -7.92 -5.23 -23.46
N GLU A 941 -7.45 -4.04 -23.85
CA GLU A 941 -6.02 -3.73 -23.89
C GLU A 941 -5.70 -2.39 -23.21
N PRO A 942 -4.51 -2.22 -22.62
CA PRO A 942 -4.10 -0.95 -22.04
C PRO A 942 -3.73 0.07 -23.12
N GLY A 943 -3.87 1.35 -22.79
CA GLY A 943 -3.52 2.48 -23.64
C GLY A 943 -4.58 3.58 -23.57
N ASP A 944 -4.43 4.60 -24.39
CA ASP A 944 -5.33 5.75 -24.35
C ASP A 944 -6.58 5.48 -25.20
N TYR A 945 -7.75 5.49 -24.56
CA TYR A 945 -9.05 5.39 -25.19
C TYR A 945 -9.71 6.77 -25.23
N GLN A 946 -10.39 7.07 -26.32
CA GLN A 946 -11.13 8.29 -26.53
C GLN A 946 -12.63 7.99 -26.48
N ILE A 947 -13.33 8.65 -25.56
CA ILE A 947 -14.77 8.49 -25.37
C ILE A 947 -15.45 9.73 -25.96
N SER A 948 -16.07 9.54 -27.12
CA SER A 948 -16.86 10.56 -27.79
C SER A 948 -18.32 10.45 -27.36
N ILE A 949 -18.87 11.53 -26.82
CA ILE A 949 -20.27 11.67 -26.44
C ILE A 949 -20.83 12.86 -27.22
N LYS A 950 -21.81 12.58 -28.07
CA LYS A 950 -22.47 13.59 -28.90
C LYS A 950 -23.96 13.63 -28.62
N PHE A 951 -24.52 14.82 -28.64
CA PHE A 951 -25.95 15.06 -28.59
C PHE A 951 -26.37 15.82 -29.85
N ASN A 952 -27.25 15.24 -30.68
CA ASN A 952 -27.60 15.74 -32.01
C ASN A 952 -26.37 16.03 -32.89
N ASP A 953 -25.46 15.06 -32.97
CA ASP A 953 -24.20 15.14 -33.74
C ASP A 953 -23.17 16.18 -33.27
N GLU A 954 -23.47 16.95 -32.22
CA GLU A 954 -22.56 17.91 -31.60
C GLU A 954 -21.93 17.34 -30.32
N HIS A 955 -20.63 17.56 -30.10
CA HIS A 955 -19.97 17.14 -28.87
C HIS A 955 -20.52 17.88 -27.65
N ILE A 956 -20.77 17.14 -26.59
CA ILE A 956 -21.06 17.74 -25.29
C ILE A 956 -19.78 18.41 -24.74
N PRO A 957 -19.88 19.34 -23.78
CA PRO A 957 -18.71 19.94 -23.15
C PRO A 957 -17.74 18.86 -22.64
N GLU A 958 -16.45 19.10 -22.86
CA GLU A 958 -15.33 18.19 -22.52
C GLU A 958 -15.25 16.91 -23.36
N SER A 959 -16.20 16.66 -24.26
CA SER A 959 -16.10 15.57 -25.24
C SER A 959 -15.30 16.01 -26.47
N PRO A 960 -14.43 15.14 -27.02
CA PRO A 960 -14.12 13.79 -26.58
C PRO A 960 -13.23 13.72 -25.33
N PHE A 961 -13.54 12.77 -24.44
CA PHE A 961 -12.79 12.50 -23.22
C PHE A 961 -11.63 11.57 -23.52
N ASN A 962 -10.41 11.95 -23.16
CA ASN A 962 -9.25 11.06 -23.28
C ASN A 962 -9.04 10.32 -21.97
N VAL A 963 -9.22 9.01 -22.00
CA VAL A 963 -9.18 8.13 -20.84
C VAL A 963 -8.03 7.16 -20.98
N SER A 964 -7.07 7.25 -20.07
CA SER A 964 -5.96 6.29 -20.03
C SER A 964 -6.45 5.01 -19.35
N ILE A 965 -6.45 3.91 -20.11
CA ILE A 965 -6.75 2.57 -19.60
C ILE A 965 -5.45 1.89 -19.26
N VAL A 966 -5.29 1.53 -17.99
CA VAL A 966 -4.03 1.00 -17.45
C VAL A 966 -4.18 -0.48 -17.10
N PRO A 967 -3.12 -1.29 -17.21
CA PRO A 967 -3.15 -2.68 -16.77
C PRO A 967 -3.51 -2.79 -15.28
N PRO A 968 -4.09 -3.92 -14.82
CA PRO A 968 -4.40 -4.13 -13.41
C PRO A 968 -3.16 -3.94 -12.52
N PHE A 969 -3.30 -3.15 -11.45
CA PHE A 969 -2.19 -2.58 -10.69
C PHE A 969 -1.51 -3.54 -9.70
N GLY A 970 -0.16 -3.58 -9.76
CA GLY A 970 0.72 -4.21 -8.78
C GLY A 970 1.86 -3.34 -8.23
N ASP A 971 2.00 -2.07 -8.64
CA ASP A 971 3.33 -1.40 -8.56
C ASP A 971 3.50 -0.25 -7.55
N ALA A 972 2.45 0.20 -6.85
CA ALA A 972 2.67 1.09 -5.69
C ALA A 972 3.57 0.45 -4.61
N LYS A 973 3.58 -0.89 -4.55
CA LYS A 973 4.41 -1.70 -3.65
C LYS A 973 5.86 -1.89 -4.09
N LYS A 974 6.21 -1.46 -5.31
CA LYS A 974 7.58 -1.52 -5.84
C LYS A 974 8.35 -0.21 -5.63
N LEU A 975 7.69 0.85 -5.17
CA LEU A 975 8.35 2.10 -4.85
C LEU A 975 9.25 1.90 -3.63
N THR A 976 10.54 2.20 -3.77
CA THR A 976 11.50 2.12 -2.67
C THR A 976 11.91 3.51 -2.25
N ILE A 977 11.95 3.76 -0.93
CA ILE A 977 12.55 4.96 -0.36
C ILE A 977 14.00 4.68 -0.02
N HIS A 978 14.88 5.56 -0.46
CA HIS A 978 16.30 5.55 -0.12
C HIS A 978 16.66 6.79 0.71
N SER A 979 17.61 6.62 1.63
CA SER A 979 18.22 7.71 2.41
C SER A 979 17.26 8.48 3.34
N LEU A 980 16.09 7.94 3.69
CA LEU A 980 15.23 8.54 4.71
C LEU A 980 15.82 8.34 6.11
N LYS A 981 16.39 9.42 6.65
CA LYS A 981 16.90 9.45 8.03
C LYS A 981 15.72 9.55 9.01
N THR A 982 15.58 8.59 9.92
CA THR A 982 14.47 8.54 10.90
C THR A 982 14.82 9.09 12.28
N LYS A 983 16.12 9.28 12.58
CA LYS A 983 16.62 9.80 13.87
C LYS A 983 17.86 10.69 13.66
N GLY A 984 18.15 11.58 14.62
CA GLY A 984 19.30 12.48 14.57
C GLY A 984 19.16 13.58 13.51
N LEU A 985 17.93 14.10 13.38
CA LEU A 985 17.63 15.29 12.59
C LEU A 985 17.65 16.52 13.51
N ASP A 986 18.02 17.69 13.00
CA ASP A 986 18.12 18.96 13.70
C ASP A 986 17.02 19.90 13.20
N VAL A 987 16.48 20.74 14.07
CA VAL A 987 15.54 21.79 13.67
C VAL A 987 16.21 22.82 12.76
N ASN A 988 15.45 23.37 11.83
CA ASN A 988 15.85 24.37 10.83
C ASN A 988 16.94 23.90 9.86
N ARG A 989 17.18 22.59 9.76
CA ARG A 989 18.13 22.00 8.81
C ARG A 989 17.39 21.24 7.71
N GLN A 990 17.84 21.40 6.46
CA GLN A 990 17.20 20.72 5.33
C GLN A 990 17.64 19.25 5.24
N TYR A 991 16.67 18.37 4.99
CA TYR A 991 16.88 16.95 4.76
C TYR A 991 16.26 16.54 3.42
N THR A 992 16.87 15.55 2.77
CA THR A 992 16.44 15.03 1.49
C THR A 992 16.44 13.51 1.54
N PHE A 993 15.40 12.89 0.98
CA PHE A 993 15.36 11.45 0.71
C PHE A 993 14.80 11.21 -0.69
N THR A 994 15.05 10.04 -1.27
CA THR A 994 14.64 9.73 -2.65
C THR A 994 13.60 8.62 -2.68
N VAL A 995 12.69 8.70 -3.64
CA VAL A 995 11.67 7.69 -3.97
C VAL A 995 11.99 7.17 -5.37
N ASN A 996 12.33 5.89 -5.48
CA ASN A 996 12.52 5.24 -6.78
C ASN A 996 11.19 4.61 -7.20
N VAL A 997 10.69 4.98 -8.38
CA VAL A 997 9.43 4.47 -8.95
C VAL A 997 9.62 3.24 -9.85
N SER A 998 10.86 2.82 -10.12
CA SER A 998 11.22 1.54 -10.75
C SER A 998 10.42 1.23 -12.03
N GLY A 999 10.31 2.21 -12.91
CA GLY A 999 9.56 2.17 -14.16
C GLY A 999 8.06 2.47 -14.04
N ALA A 1000 7.55 2.72 -12.83
CA ALA A 1000 6.14 3.04 -12.60
C ALA A 1000 5.83 4.47 -13.08
N ARG A 1001 4.86 4.59 -13.99
CA ARG A 1001 4.43 5.89 -14.55
C ARG A 1001 3.36 6.54 -13.67
N GLY A 1002 3.62 7.77 -13.22
CA GLY A 1002 2.76 8.55 -12.32
C GLY A 1002 3.48 9.77 -11.74
N TYR A 1003 2.90 10.44 -10.75
CA TYR A 1003 3.52 11.54 -10.02
C TYR A 1003 3.60 11.26 -8.51
N VAL A 1004 4.69 11.68 -7.88
CA VAL A 1004 4.90 11.60 -6.43
C VAL A 1004 4.49 12.91 -5.77
N ASP A 1005 3.73 12.85 -4.68
CA ASP A 1005 3.47 13.97 -3.78
C ASP A 1005 3.98 13.65 -2.35
N ALA A 1006 4.22 14.68 -1.55
CA ALA A 1006 4.59 14.51 -0.15
C ALA A 1006 4.09 15.68 0.72
N ARG A 1007 3.90 15.42 2.02
CA ARG A 1007 3.60 16.42 3.04
C ARG A 1007 4.13 16.01 4.41
N ILE A 1008 4.41 16.98 5.28
CA ILE A 1008 5.00 16.71 6.60
C ILE A 1008 4.20 17.39 7.68
N ILE A 1009 3.85 16.63 8.71
CA ILE A 1009 3.03 17.11 9.82
C ILE A 1009 3.80 16.90 11.12
N ALA A 1010 4.06 17.97 11.86
CA ALA A 1010 4.65 17.93 13.20
C ALA A 1010 3.65 17.39 14.24
N LEU A 1011 4.11 17.01 15.44
CA LEU A 1011 3.23 16.59 16.53
C LEU A 1011 2.25 17.70 16.96
N SER A 1012 2.62 18.96 16.72
CA SER A 1012 1.75 20.14 16.86
C SER A 1012 0.67 20.24 15.76
N GLY A 1013 0.57 19.29 14.84
CA GLY A 1013 -0.36 19.35 13.72
C GLY A 1013 -0.07 20.47 12.72
N VAL A 1014 1.03 21.21 12.87
CA VAL A 1014 1.49 22.19 11.89
C VAL A 1014 2.07 21.43 10.69
N GLU A 1015 1.63 21.81 9.49
CA GLU A 1015 2.17 21.30 8.24
C GLU A 1015 3.46 22.07 7.90
N GLU A 1016 4.55 21.32 7.70
CA GLU A 1016 5.88 21.87 7.43
C GLU A 1016 6.17 21.90 5.93
N SER A 1017 7.07 22.80 5.53
CA SER A 1017 7.45 22.97 4.14
C SER A 1017 8.16 21.73 3.60
N CYS A 1018 7.60 21.13 2.56
CA CYS A 1018 8.19 20.04 1.80
C CYS A 1018 8.11 20.33 0.29
N THR A 1019 9.03 19.76 -0.47
CA THR A 1019 9.10 19.92 -1.93
C THR A 1019 9.46 18.59 -2.57
N VAL A 1020 8.79 18.26 -3.68
CA VAL A 1020 9.06 17.05 -4.47
C VAL A 1020 9.69 17.49 -5.79
N GLN A 1021 10.82 16.88 -6.13
CA GLN A 1021 11.56 17.16 -7.35
C GLN A 1021 11.76 15.87 -8.14
N ASP A 1022 11.41 15.88 -9.43
CA ASP A 1022 11.74 14.78 -10.34
C ASP A 1022 13.23 14.85 -10.70
N MET A 1023 13.94 13.73 -10.51
CA MET A 1023 15.38 13.62 -10.75
C MET A 1023 15.72 12.85 -12.04
N GLY A 1024 14.72 12.36 -12.78
CA GLY A 1024 14.92 11.47 -13.92
C GLY A 1024 15.28 10.03 -13.50
N ASP A 1025 15.39 9.12 -14.48
CA ASP A 1025 15.72 7.69 -14.30
C ASP A 1025 14.89 7.00 -13.19
N ASP A 1026 13.58 7.29 -13.14
CA ASP A 1026 12.64 6.78 -12.15
C ASP A 1026 12.91 7.20 -10.69
N HIS A 1027 13.57 8.33 -10.42
CA HIS A 1027 13.81 8.82 -9.06
C HIS A 1027 13.16 10.19 -8.79
N TYR A 1028 12.54 10.34 -7.61
CA TYR A 1028 12.03 11.61 -7.08
C TYR A 1028 12.78 11.98 -5.79
N ALA A 1029 13.24 13.21 -5.64
CA ALA A 1029 13.82 13.73 -4.41
C ALA A 1029 12.77 14.52 -3.62
N ILE A 1030 12.56 14.14 -2.36
CA ILE A 1030 11.68 14.85 -1.43
C ILE A 1030 12.56 15.59 -0.43
N ARG A 1031 12.42 16.91 -0.37
CA ARG A 1031 13.18 17.79 0.54
C ARG A 1031 12.28 18.44 1.56
N PHE A 1032 12.74 18.52 2.81
CA PHE A 1032 12.01 19.17 3.89
C PHE A 1032 12.90 19.82 4.95
N VAL A 1033 12.32 20.75 5.72
CA VAL A 1033 12.99 21.45 6.83
C VAL A 1033 12.09 21.38 8.07
N PRO A 1034 12.41 20.55 9.07
CA PRO A 1034 11.64 20.48 10.29
C PRO A 1034 11.92 21.70 11.16
N LYS A 1035 10.87 22.34 11.67
CA LYS A 1035 10.93 23.58 12.45
C LYS A 1035 10.73 23.33 13.94
N GLU A 1036 10.25 22.14 14.32
CA GLU A 1036 9.97 21.77 15.70
C GLU A 1036 10.80 20.55 16.16
N ASN A 1037 11.13 20.48 17.45
CA ASN A 1037 11.71 19.28 18.05
C ASN A 1037 10.57 18.30 18.39
N GLY A 1038 10.74 17.01 18.07
CA GLY A 1038 9.75 15.98 18.37
C GLY A 1038 9.45 15.02 17.21
N ILE A 1039 8.32 14.34 17.29
CA ILE A 1039 7.88 13.35 16.30
C ILE A 1039 7.19 14.07 15.14
N HIS A 1040 7.61 13.78 13.92
CA HIS A 1040 6.97 14.26 12.70
C HIS A 1040 6.54 13.08 11.83
N TRP A 1041 5.52 13.32 11.01
CA TRP A 1041 4.93 12.34 10.09
C TRP A 1041 5.06 12.82 8.66
N ILE A 1042 5.81 12.07 7.85
CA ILE A 1042 5.96 12.35 6.41
C ILE A 1042 4.98 11.46 5.64
N TYR A 1043 4.02 12.08 4.96
CA TYR A 1043 3.14 11.42 4.01
C TYR A 1043 3.79 11.50 2.64
N VAL A 1044 3.83 10.40 1.91
CA VAL A 1044 4.34 10.32 0.55
C VAL A 1044 3.33 9.53 -0.25
N ARG A 1045 2.86 10.08 -1.36
CA ARG A 1045 1.83 9.45 -2.20
C ARG A 1045 2.31 9.33 -3.62
N PHE A 1046 1.80 8.31 -4.29
CA PHE A 1046 1.96 8.12 -5.72
C PHE A 1046 0.58 8.10 -6.36
N ASN A 1047 0.33 9.03 -7.28
CA ASN A 1047 -0.99 9.22 -7.93
C ASN A 1047 -2.15 9.38 -6.92
N GLY A 1048 -1.90 10.11 -5.82
CA GLY A 1048 -2.90 10.44 -4.79
C GLY A 1048 -3.20 9.35 -3.76
N ARG A 1049 -2.47 8.21 -3.74
CA ARG A 1049 -2.54 7.19 -2.69
C ARG A 1049 -1.21 7.06 -1.95
N ASP A 1050 -1.27 6.91 -0.63
CA ASP A 1050 -0.09 6.72 0.22
C ASP A 1050 0.70 5.48 -0.24
N ILE A 1051 2.02 5.64 -0.41
CA ILE A 1051 2.94 4.54 -0.75
C ILE A 1051 3.11 3.61 0.48
N PRO A 1052 3.65 2.38 0.33
CA PRO A 1052 3.94 1.51 1.47
C PRO A 1052 4.74 2.25 2.55
N ASP A 1053 4.41 1.97 3.82
CA ASP A 1053 5.02 2.58 5.01
C ASP A 1053 4.77 4.08 5.22
N SER A 1054 4.04 4.73 4.32
CA SER A 1054 3.54 6.08 4.54
C SER A 1054 2.29 6.07 5.46
N PRO A 1055 2.21 6.94 6.49
CA PRO A 1055 3.17 7.97 6.84
C PRO A 1055 4.41 7.48 7.59
N PHE A 1056 5.58 8.02 7.23
CA PHE A 1056 6.86 7.73 7.86
C PHE A 1056 7.05 8.52 9.15
N ARG A 1057 7.47 7.83 10.22
CA ARG A 1057 7.82 8.45 11.50
C ARG A 1057 9.27 8.95 11.51
N ILE A 1058 9.50 10.23 11.77
CA ILE A 1058 10.84 10.77 12.03
C ILE A 1058 10.93 11.46 13.39
N VAL A 1059 12.14 11.50 13.97
CA VAL A 1059 12.43 12.14 15.26
C VAL A 1059 13.46 13.26 15.07
N VAL A 1060 13.05 14.49 15.35
CA VAL A 1060 13.86 15.72 15.20
C VAL A 1060 14.28 16.24 16.58
N GLY A 1061 15.56 16.53 16.76
CA GLY A 1061 16.21 16.95 18.00
C GLY A 1061 17.30 15.97 18.49
N GLN A 1062 18.11 16.39 19.46
CA GLN A 1062 19.17 15.56 20.06
C GLN A 1062 18.58 14.28 20.71
N ALA A 1063 19.28 13.15 20.51
CA ALA A 1063 18.84 11.81 20.92
C ALA A 1063 18.77 11.58 22.44
N ASN A 1064 19.43 12.43 23.24
CA ASN A 1064 19.42 12.31 24.68
C ASN A 1064 18.30 13.18 25.26
N ALA A 1065 17.17 12.56 25.58
CA ALA A 1065 16.19 13.19 26.45
C ALA A 1065 16.83 13.47 27.81
N ASP A 1066 16.80 14.73 28.25
CA ASP A 1066 17.22 15.15 29.59
C ASP A 1066 15.97 15.62 30.37
N PRO A 1067 15.31 14.72 31.13
CA PRO A 1067 14.18 15.06 31.98
C PRO A 1067 14.50 16.17 33.00
N GLY A 1068 15.78 16.38 33.33
CA GLY A 1068 16.25 17.43 34.24
C GLY A 1068 16.16 18.84 33.65
N ARG A 1069 15.94 18.96 32.34
CA ARG A 1069 15.74 20.24 31.63
C ARG A 1069 14.28 20.52 31.29
N VAL A 1070 13.35 19.66 31.70
CA VAL A 1070 11.92 19.91 31.62
C VAL A 1070 11.46 20.62 32.88
N PHE A 1071 10.79 21.76 32.73
CA PHE A 1071 10.31 22.56 33.86
C PHE A 1071 8.80 22.72 33.82
N ALA A 1072 8.13 22.48 34.95
CA ALA A 1072 6.69 22.70 35.08
C ALA A 1072 6.42 23.89 36.02
N SER A 1073 5.55 24.81 35.62
CA SER A 1073 5.21 26.00 36.41
C SER A 1073 3.74 26.39 36.28
N GLY A 1074 3.14 26.83 37.39
CA GLY A 1074 1.74 27.24 37.44
C GLY A 1074 1.10 26.96 38.79
N SER A 1075 0.10 27.74 39.18
CA SER A 1075 -0.59 27.61 40.47
C SER A 1075 -1.30 26.25 40.60
N GLY A 1076 -1.77 25.67 39.50
CA GLY A 1076 -2.43 24.37 39.45
C GLY A 1076 -1.54 23.18 39.84
N LEU A 1077 -0.21 23.35 39.95
CA LEU A 1077 0.69 22.32 40.49
C LEU A 1077 0.61 22.16 42.01
N TYR A 1078 0.12 23.19 42.72
CA TYR A 1078 0.21 23.28 44.18
C TYR A 1078 -1.13 23.58 44.87
N GLN A 1079 -2.06 24.28 44.21
CA GLN A 1079 -3.35 24.66 44.81
C GLN A 1079 -4.51 24.72 43.79
N GLY A 1080 -5.73 24.41 44.24
CA GLY A 1080 -6.94 24.50 43.42
C GLY A 1080 -8.24 24.62 44.23
N GLU A 1081 -9.37 24.89 43.56
CA GLU A 1081 -10.71 24.89 44.18
C GLU A 1081 -11.67 23.94 43.45
N THR A 1082 -12.55 23.28 44.21
CA THR A 1082 -13.53 22.33 43.66
C THR A 1082 -14.46 23.04 42.68
N GLY A 1083 -14.52 22.55 41.44
CA GLY A 1083 -15.33 23.11 40.35
C GLY A 1083 -14.67 24.24 39.57
N GLN A 1084 -13.48 24.71 39.94
CA GLN A 1084 -12.72 25.71 39.17
C GLN A 1084 -11.61 25.05 38.35
N SER A 1085 -11.32 25.60 37.18
CA SER A 1085 -10.24 25.11 36.32
C SER A 1085 -8.87 25.52 36.88
N CYS A 1086 -8.02 24.54 37.15
CA CYS A 1086 -6.62 24.72 37.52
C CYS A 1086 -5.74 24.58 36.28
N GLU A 1087 -4.69 25.40 36.17
CA GLU A 1087 -3.76 25.38 35.04
C GLU A 1087 -2.29 25.38 35.47
N PHE A 1088 -1.46 24.71 34.66
CA PHE A 1088 0.00 24.82 34.70
C PHE A 1088 0.63 24.54 33.33
N LEU A 1089 1.84 25.06 33.12
CA LEU A 1089 2.61 24.96 31.89
C LEU A 1089 3.80 24.00 32.07
N ILE A 1090 4.16 23.28 31.01
CA ILE A 1090 5.34 22.43 30.93
C ILE A 1090 6.24 22.93 29.79
N ASP A 1091 7.45 23.36 30.11
CA ASP A 1091 8.47 23.78 29.17
C ASP A 1091 9.42 22.60 28.88
N THR A 1092 9.46 22.17 27.60
CA THR A 1092 10.35 21.11 27.12
C THR A 1092 11.39 21.62 26.11
N THR A 1093 11.52 22.94 25.93
CA THR A 1093 12.30 23.56 24.85
C THR A 1093 13.77 23.11 24.82
N ASN A 1094 14.35 22.80 25.99
CA ASN A 1094 15.75 22.42 26.14
C ASN A 1094 15.98 20.94 26.55
N ALA A 1095 14.94 20.10 26.49
CA ALA A 1095 14.96 18.75 27.06
C ALA A 1095 15.31 17.61 26.08
N GLY A 1096 15.52 17.91 24.79
CA GLY A 1096 15.78 16.89 23.77
C GLY A 1096 14.52 16.10 23.36
N ALA A 1097 14.67 15.06 22.55
CA ALA A 1097 13.53 14.29 22.03
C ALA A 1097 13.02 13.24 23.03
N GLY A 1098 11.82 13.43 23.61
CA GLY A 1098 11.23 12.50 24.58
C GLY A 1098 9.69 12.57 24.63
N ALA A 1099 9.04 11.47 25.02
CA ALA A 1099 7.59 11.44 25.18
C ALA A 1099 7.19 12.07 26.53
N LEU A 1100 6.36 13.10 26.51
CA LEU A 1100 5.79 13.72 27.71
C LEU A 1100 4.52 12.99 28.14
N ALA A 1101 4.45 12.58 29.40
CA ALA A 1101 3.28 11.97 30.02
C ALA A 1101 2.92 12.73 31.30
N VAL A 1102 1.66 13.13 31.42
CA VAL A 1102 1.13 13.83 32.60
C VAL A 1102 -0.06 13.05 33.12
N THR A 1103 -0.04 12.69 34.40
CA THR A 1103 -1.17 12.08 35.08
C THR A 1103 -1.52 12.89 36.32
N VAL A 1104 -2.80 13.22 36.48
CA VAL A 1104 -3.32 13.81 37.71
C VAL A 1104 -4.15 12.74 38.40
N ASP A 1105 -3.62 12.15 39.47
CA ASP A 1105 -4.32 11.12 40.24
C ASP A 1105 -5.29 11.81 41.22
N GLY A 1106 -6.58 11.71 40.90
CA GLY A 1106 -7.71 12.25 41.64
C GLY A 1106 -9.04 12.03 40.89
N PRO A 1107 -10.21 12.34 41.47
CA PRO A 1107 -11.54 11.96 40.97
C PRO A 1107 -12.04 12.68 39.69
N SER A 1108 -11.16 13.28 38.88
CA SER A 1108 -11.55 14.14 37.75
C SER A 1108 -10.82 13.80 36.44
N LYS A 1109 -11.51 13.94 35.30
CA LYS A 1109 -10.91 13.78 33.96
C LYS A 1109 -10.08 15.02 33.61
N VAL A 1110 -8.86 14.81 33.12
CA VAL A 1110 -7.95 15.88 32.66
C VAL A 1110 -8.15 16.12 31.16
N GLN A 1111 -8.11 17.38 30.74
CA GLN A 1111 -8.06 17.74 29.32
C GLN A 1111 -6.66 18.26 29.00
N LEU A 1112 -6.01 17.65 28.00
CA LEU A 1112 -4.58 17.85 27.73
C LEU A 1112 -4.41 18.63 26.42
N ASP A 1113 -3.84 19.83 26.49
CA ASP A 1113 -3.44 20.59 25.30
C ASP A 1113 -1.94 20.89 25.32
N ARG A 1114 -1.18 19.92 24.76
CA ARG A 1114 0.23 19.95 24.34
C ARG A 1114 1.29 20.35 25.39
N TYR A 1115 1.23 21.56 25.95
CA TYR A 1115 2.18 22.09 26.95
C TYR A 1115 1.48 22.90 28.06
N ARG A 1116 0.18 23.18 27.93
CA ARG A 1116 -0.66 23.80 28.96
C ARG A 1116 -1.66 22.75 29.45
N VAL A 1117 -1.49 22.33 30.70
CA VAL A 1117 -2.36 21.33 31.33
C VAL A 1117 -3.45 22.06 32.10
N THR A 1118 -4.70 21.75 31.78
CA THR A 1118 -5.88 22.24 32.50
C THR A 1118 -6.67 21.07 33.07
N PHE A 1119 -7.05 21.17 34.34
CA PHE A 1119 -7.92 20.18 34.98
C PHE A 1119 -8.86 20.85 35.98
N THR A 1120 -10.06 20.31 36.14
CA THR A 1120 -11.07 20.85 37.05
C THR A 1120 -11.32 19.84 38.18
N PRO A 1121 -10.82 20.09 39.40
CA PRO A 1121 -11.05 19.21 40.53
C PRO A 1121 -12.54 19.09 40.87
N THR A 1122 -13.07 17.87 40.91
CA THR A 1122 -14.49 17.59 41.20
C THR A 1122 -14.74 17.27 42.68
N ALA A 1123 -13.68 17.03 43.45
CA ALA A 1123 -13.77 16.83 44.89
C ALA A 1123 -12.58 17.47 45.63
N ARG A 1124 -12.80 17.79 46.92
CA ARG A 1124 -11.75 18.25 47.83
C ARG A 1124 -10.74 17.13 48.12
N GLY A 1125 -9.47 17.48 48.29
CA GLY A 1125 -8.42 16.54 48.63
C GLY A 1125 -7.07 16.89 48.02
N ASP A 1126 -6.10 16.04 48.28
CA ASP A 1126 -4.75 16.14 47.71
C ASP A 1126 -4.71 15.41 46.37
N TYR A 1127 -4.34 16.13 45.30
CA TYR A 1127 -4.16 15.58 43.95
C TYR A 1127 -2.66 15.40 43.68
N LEU A 1128 -2.29 14.23 43.16
CA LEU A 1128 -0.90 13.93 42.80
C LEU A 1128 -0.71 14.09 41.29
N ILE A 1129 0.06 15.09 40.91
CA ILE A 1129 0.36 15.41 39.51
C ILE A 1129 1.73 14.82 39.17
N SER A 1130 1.75 13.70 38.46
CA SER A 1130 2.99 13.09 37.97
C SER A 1130 3.26 13.54 36.54
N ILE A 1131 4.39 14.19 36.34
CA ILE A 1131 4.91 14.59 35.02
C ILE A 1131 6.17 13.75 34.73
N LYS A 1132 6.16 13.04 33.61
CA LYS A 1132 7.26 12.21 33.11
C LYS A 1132 7.67 12.65 31.72
N PHE A 1133 8.97 12.68 31.46
CA PHE A 1133 9.54 12.91 30.14
C PHE A 1133 10.46 11.73 29.78
N ALA A 1134 10.25 11.14 28.60
CA ALA A 1134 10.91 9.90 28.16
C ALA A 1134 10.81 8.74 29.18
N GLY A 1135 9.68 8.66 29.91
CA GLY A 1135 9.43 7.64 30.92
C GLY A 1135 10.00 7.92 32.32
N ILE A 1136 10.74 9.02 32.51
CA ILE A 1136 11.39 9.40 33.78
C ILE A 1136 10.69 10.64 34.36
N ASN A 1137 10.49 10.72 35.68
CA ASN A 1137 9.90 11.89 36.35
C ASN A 1137 10.78 13.14 36.17
N ILE A 1138 10.16 14.28 35.85
CA ILE A 1138 10.85 15.57 35.81
C ILE A 1138 11.16 16.05 37.24
N ALA A 1139 12.04 17.05 37.38
CA ALA A 1139 12.34 17.64 38.69
C ALA A 1139 11.05 18.20 39.36
N GLY A 1140 10.76 17.75 40.59
CA GLY A 1140 9.57 18.13 41.35
C GLY A 1140 8.35 17.21 41.18
N SER A 1141 8.40 16.25 40.26
CA SER A 1141 7.33 15.26 40.05
C SER A 1141 7.51 14.03 40.97
N PRO A 1142 6.43 13.54 41.62
CA PRO A 1142 5.07 14.05 41.57
C PRO A 1142 4.85 15.31 42.40
N PHE A 1143 4.09 16.27 41.85
CA PHE A 1143 3.67 17.49 42.54
C PHE A 1143 2.40 17.22 43.35
N LYS A 1144 2.32 17.79 44.55
CA LYS A 1144 1.14 17.69 45.41
C LYS A 1144 0.31 18.98 45.32
N CYS A 1145 -0.88 18.88 44.75
CA CYS A 1145 -1.83 20.00 44.63
C CYS A 1145 -2.97 19.86 45.65
N THR A 1146 -3.11 20.84 46.55
CA THR A 1146 -4.15 20.83 47.60
C THR A 1146 -5.40 21.56 47.10
N VAL A 1147 -6.55 20.86 47.04
CA VAL A 1147 -7.81 21.44 46.54
C VAL A 1147 -8.82 21.72 47.65
N GLY A 1148 -9.24 23.00 47.78
CA GLY A 1148 -10.26 23.48 48.74
C GLY A 1148 -11.67 23.69 48.15
N GLY A 1149 -12.67 24.06 48.99
CA GLY A 1149 -14.01 24.51 48.54
C GLY A 1149 -15.22 23.93 49.30
N LYS A 1150 -16.34 24.70 49.37
CA LYS A 1150 -17.63 24.33 50.02
C LYS A 1150 -18.66 23.78 49.02
N ILE A 1151 -19.40 22.75 49.43
CA ILE A 1151 -20.44 22.04 48.66
C ILE A 1151 -21.60 22.98 48.31
N SER A 1152 -21.89 23.17 47.02
CA SER A 1152 -23.13 23.81 46.55
C SER A 1152 -24.06 22.76 45.94
N ILE A 1153 -25.16 22.47 46.66
CA ILE A 1153 -26.28 21.68 46.17
C ILE A 1153 -27.22 22.65 45.43
N THR A 1154 -27.46 22.43 44.14
CA THR A 1154 -28.54 23.12 43.42
C THR A 1154 -29.59 22.09 43.00
N LYS A 1155 -30.70 22.09 43.77
CA LYS A 1155 -32.01 21.62 43.34
C LYS A 1155 -32.67 22.73 42.52
N SER A 1156 -33.38 22.37 41.46
CA SER A 1156 -34.45 23.22 40.92
C SER A 1156 -35.63 22.35 40.52
N GLU A 1157 -36.64 22.30 41.39
CA GLU A 1157 -38.04 22.16 41.00
C GLU A 1157 -38.72 23.50 41.32
N ASP A 1158 -39.50 23.98 40.36
CA ASP A 1158 -40.42 25.09 40.48
C ASP A 1158 -41.44 24.88 41.60
N LYS A 1159 -41.73 25.95 42.35
CA LYS A 1159 -43.06 26.13 42.94
C LYS A 1159 -43.60 27.55 42.71
N ASN A 1160 -44.81 27.50 42.16
CA ASN A 1160 -45.72 28.54 41.71
C ASN A 1160 -46.20 29.53 42.77
N LYS A 1161 -46.51 30.72 42.25
CA LYS A 1161 -47.74 31.51 42.44
C LYS A 1161 -48.60 31.20 43.69
N ILE A 1162 -48.59 32.20 44.57
CA ILE A 1162 -49.73 32.88 45.21
C ILE A 1162 -50.97 32.01 45.46
N SER A 1163 -51.20 31.80 46.76
CA SER A 1163 -52.39 31.22 47.35
C SER A 1163 -53.63 32.11 47.16
N SER A 1164 -54.74 31.50 46.78
CA SER A 1164 -55.97 31.46 47.58
C SER A 1164 -57.13 30.83 46.80
N SER A 1165 -57.65 29.71 47.28
CA SER A 1165 -59.04 29.60 47.76
C SER A 1165 -59.38 28.14 48.08
N PHE A 1166 -60.05 27.98 49.21
CA PHE A 1166 -60.43 26.76 49.90
C PHE A 1166 -61.45 25.89 49.13
N ARG A 1167 -61.17 24.60 48.96
CA ARG A 1167 -61.83 23.48 49.65
C ARG A 1167 -61.15 22.16 49.32
#